data_AF-H1KUI9-F1
#
_entry.id   AF-H1KUI9-F1
#
_cell.length_a   1.000
_cell.length_b   1.000
_cell.length_c   1.000
_cell.angle_alpha   90.00
_cell.angle_beta   90.00
_cell.angle_gamma   90.00
#
_symmetry.space_group_name_H-M   'P 1'
#
loop_
_entity.id
_entity.type
_entity.pdbx_description
1 polymer ?
#
loop_
_entity_poly.entity_id
_entity_poly.type
_entity_poly.pdbx_seq_one_letter_code
_entity_poly.pdbx_strand_id
1 'polypeptide(L)'
;MNAPLTGFTVDDLTKAAQRRAADPRLSAWVSANAGAGKTKVLTDRVLRLLLDGAPPGRILCLTFTKAAAANMSIRVFQRLGRWVTLDDAALTAELTELTGERPARDTLRLARRLFARAVETPGGLKIETLHALCERLLHMFPFEANVPARFVVLDDNQSREAFEIETDNVLADAILGGNQALSDALAVVGAEASGDTLRDAIRSAMRTRALFSDHRALEPALARLPRALALPDGASVETIEAEILEGSSLGDWREIAGRLRTGKATDEKLADGLVEAHAALGAGKALAPYRSVFFTDKDEPRAAKSFGTKAVPEDIKQALLDEQARLIPLFDALRAARALARTLGLFRLAAEIHRRVEAQKTRLGALDFDDLIHKTLDLLSRVGASWVLYKLDRGVDHVLVDEAQDTNPQQWEILRTLTAEFAAGEGARGLTRTRFAVGDPKQSIYSFQGADPREFELTRRAWGRAAEGAGHDFADVSLRLSFRTASHVLAAVDAVFGVPDHFAGLSFDAGAPGTVHASARAGVPGAVELWGIEEPAEAEEPDAWAAPVDAPEPNAPAIVVARRIARAVKTWTTKGDACGRIWRPGDVLILVRKRSAAFEEVIRAMKGLGVPVAGQDRLEVAGHIAVLDLVAVGRAGLLPADDLTLATALKTPLVGLTDDDLTRICARRPFAETLEDALTRHAQAGDGAAIRGLTALRLWIQLAAENGPFGFYAALLGPHGGRSRLVARLGGEAGDAIDVFLAQAADAENGGDAPCLDAFLADYIVRPGRGRSGLSVKRDLESGRNEVRVMTVHGAKGLEAPVVVVIDGCEPLGRNDPPLLGLDSTADGPLPPVWTGGRTQDCAATLAARSALQARAREEHNRLLYVAMTRAADHLVIAPYRGATRETPASWCEMVRIGLERGLGDGEAVETDHGPITIWRDGSAASLAAAAADTAPPEPETVPDWLFSAAAPEAEA
;
A
#
# COMPACT_ATOMS: atom_id res chain seq x y z
N MET A 1 -1.08 -30.62 -14.05
CA MET A 1 -0.05 -31.45 -14.73
C MET A 1 1.15 -30.57 -15.05
N ASN A 2 2.30 -30.80 -14.41
CA ASN A 2 3.55 -30.13 -14.78
C ASN A 2 4.32 -31.06 -15.74
N ALA A 3 4.39 -30.69 -17.01
CA ALA A 3 5.29 -31.31 -17.97
C ALA A 3 6.75 -31.15 -17.50
N PRO A 4 7.68 -32.05 -17.92
CA PRO A 4 9.09 -31.93 -17.57
C PRO A 4 9.64 -30.58 -18.05
N LEU A 5 10.42 -29.91 -17.20
CA LEU A 5 11.09 -28.63 -17.47
C LEU A 5 12.18 -28.81 -18.54
N THR A 6 11.82 -29.01 -19.81
CA THR A 6 12.77 -29.02 -20.94
C THR A 6 13.02 -27.57 -21.38
N GLY A 7 14.17 -27.00 -21.00
CA GLY A 7 14.59 -25.68 -21.50
C GLY A 7 15.43 -24.81 -20.54
N PHE A 8 15.64 -25.22 -19.28
CA PHE A 8 16.46 -24.45 -18.34
C PHE A 8 17.89 -24.98 -18.27
N THR A 9 18.87 -24.10 -18.48
CA THR A 9 20.28 -24.40 -18.20
C THR A 9 20.61 -23.89 -16.81
N VAL A 10 20.81 -24.81 -15.86
CA VAL A 10 21.17 -24.49 -14.48
C VAL A 10 22.58 -24.97 -14.24
N ASP A 11 23.49 -24.04 -13.96
CA ASP A 11 24.88 -24.33 -13.67
C ASP A 11 25.03 -25.06 -12.32
N ASP A 12 26.10 -25.85 -12.19
CA ASP A 12 26.31 -26.68 -11.01
C ASP A 12 26.61 -25.86 -9.75
N LEU A 13 27.15 -24.64 -9.89
CA LEU A 13 27.36 -23.73 -8.77
C LEU A 13 26.02 -23.26 -8.20
N THR A 14 25.06 -22.88 -9.04
CA THR A 14 23.70 -22.54 -8.59
C THR A 14 23.02 -23.71 -7.89
N LYS A 15 23.13 -24.93 -8.44
CA LYS A 15 22.58 -26.13 -7.77
C LYS A 15 23.25 -26.41 -6.43
N ALA A 16 24.57 -26.23 -6.34
CA ALA A 16 25.31 -26.39 -5.09
C ALA A 16 24.91 -25.31 -4.05
N ALA A 17 24.75 -24.06 -4.49
CA ALA A 17 24.31 -22.95 -3.65
C ALA A 17 22.89 -23.17 -3.10
N GLN A 18 21.93 -23.57 -3.95
CA GLN A 18 20.57 -23.92 -3.53
C GLN A 18 20.57 -25.08 -2.51
N ARG A 19 21.37 -26.13 -2.76
CA ARG A 19 21.52 -27.25 -1.82
C ARG A 19 22.17 -26.83 -0.51
N ARG A 20 23.17 -25.95 -0.52
CA ARG A 20 23.80 -25.43 0.70
C ARG A 20 22.82 -24.60 1.53
N ALA A 21 22.02 -23.74 0.89
CA ALA A 21 20.98 -22.96 1.56
C ALA A 21 19.91 -23.86 2.22
N ALA A 22 19.52 -24.93 1.52
CA ALA A 22 18.52 -25.88 2.01
C ALA A 22 19.05 -26.94 3.00
N ASP A 23 20.34 -26.92 3.38
CA ASP A 23 20.92 -27.93 4.29
C ASP A 23 20.34 -27.82 5.71
N PRO A 24 19.62 -28.84 6.21
CA PRO A 24 18.91 -28.77 7.49
C PRO A 24 19.81 -28.47 8.70
N ARG A 25 21.12 -28.76 8.60
CA ARG A 25 22.09 -28.61 9.69
C ARG A 25 22.69 -27.22 9.82
N LEU A 26 22.50 -26.35 8.81
CA LEU A 26 23.11 -25.03 8.76
C LEU A 26 22.06 -23.94 8.97
N SER A 27 22.44 -22.88 9.69
CA SER A 27 21.72 -21.60 9.56
C SER A 27 22.11 -20.96 8.23
N ALA A 28 21.14 -20.38 7.51
CA ALA A 28 21.37 -19.85 6.18
C ALA A 28 20.70 -18.49 5.97
N TRP A 29 21.37 -17.64 5.21
CA TRP A 29 20.84 -16.38 4.72
C TRP A 29 20.91 -16.37 3.20
N VAL A 30 19.77 -16.21 2.54
CA VAL A 30 19.64 -16.33 1.10
C VAL A 30 19.26 -14.97 0.52
N SER A 31 20.24 -14.31 -0.08
CA SER A 31 20.07 -13.09 -0.86
C SER A 31 19.80 -13.46 -2.31
N ALA A 32 18.53 -13.39 -2.73
CA ALA A 32 18.09 -13.95 -4.01
C ALA A 32 17.43 -12.90 -4.89
N ASN A 33 17.94 -12.74 -6.11
CA ASN A 33 17.36 -11.83 -7.09
C ASN A 33 15.93 -12.24 -7.50
N ALA A 34 15.24 -11.32 -8.17
CA ALA A 34 13.92 -11.56 -8.72
C ALA A 34 13.88 -12.80 -9.65
N GLY A 35 12.99 -13.75 -9.33
CA GLY A 35 12.86 -15.01 -10.09
C GLY A 35 13.95 -16.05 -9.81
N ALA A 36 14.81 -15.87 -8.80
CA ALA A 36 15.91 -16.81 -8.50
C ALA A 36 15.50 -18.09 -7.75
N GLY A 37 14.20 -18.34 -7.59
CA GLY A 37 13.68 -19.54 -6.93
C GLY A 37 13.63 -19.49 -5.39
N LYS A 38 13.46 -18.31 -4.79
CA LYS A 38 13.30 -18.11 -3.32
C LYS A 38 12.35 -19.15 -2.69
N THR A 39 11.12 -19.22 -3.23
CA THR A 39 10.08 -20.13 -2.76
C THR A 39 10.45 -21.60 -2.94
N LYS A 40 11.20 -21.94 -4.01
CA LYS A 40 11.72 -23.29 -4.21
C LYS A 40 12.71 -23.65 -3.09
N VAL A 41 13.71 -22.80 -2.84
CA VAL A 41 14.71 -23.04 -1.80
C VAL A 41 14.07 -23.14 -0.41
N LEU A 42 13.08 -22.29 -0.12
CA LEU A 42 12.33 -22.34 1.12
C LEU A 42 11.53 -23.66 1.26
N THR A 43 10.85 -24.09 0.19
CA THR A 43 10.12 -25.37 0.16
C THR A 43 11.09 -26.55 0.33
N ASP A 44 12.20 -26.55 -0.39
CA ASP A 44 13.25 -27.56 -0.31
C ASP A 44 13.83 -27.63 1.10
N ARG A 45 14.01 -26.49 1.76
CA ARG A 45 14.47 -26.42 3.16
C ARG A 45 13.49 -27.11 4.11
N VAL A 46 12.19 -26.81 4.01
CA VAL A 46 11.16 -27.47 4.84
C VAL A 46 11.16 -28.99 4.61
N LEU A 47 11.17 -29.41 3.36
CA LEU A 47 11.19 -30.83 3.00
C LEU A 47 12.43 -31.55 3.53
N ARG A 48 13.61 -30.92 3.45
CA ARG A 48 14.85 -31.49 3.98
C ARG A 48 14.89 -31.54 5.50
N LEU A 49 14.34 -30.55 6.20
CA LEU A 49 14.16 -30.60 7.66
C LEU A 49 13.29 -31.80 8.07
N LEU A 50 12.17 -32.01 7.37
CA LEU A 50 11.29 -33.16 7.62
C LEU A 50 12.00 -34.50 7.33
N LEU A 51 12.81 -34.58 6.27
CA LEU A 51 13.61 -35.76 5.93
C LEU A 51 14.73 -36.03 6.94
N ASP A 52 15.29 -34.99 7.55
CA ASP A 52 16.28 -35.08 8.64
C ASP A 52 15.64 -35.49 9.99
N GLY A 53 14.32 -35.66 10.01
CA GLY A 53 13.57 -36.14 11.16
C GLY A 53 13.00 -35.04 12.06
N ALA A 54 13.09 -33.77 11.66
CA ALA A 54 12.46 -32.68 12.38
C ALA A 54 10.94 -32.90 12.46
N PRO A 55 10.32 -32.87 13.66
CA PRO A 55 8.87 -32.99 13.77
C PRO A 55 8.18 -31.78 13.10
N PRO A 56 7.10 -31.96 12.30
CA PRO A 56 6.45 -30.87 11.59
C PRO A 56 6.07 -29.68 12.48
N GLY A 57 5.58 -29.94 13.70
CA GLY A 57 5.19 -28.90 14.66
C GLY A 57 6.36 -28.06 15.22
N ARG A 58 7.62 -28.46 14.99
CA ARG A 58 8.82 -27.72 15.43
C ARG A 58 9.45 -26.82 14.36
N ILE A 59 8.87 -26.82 13.16
CA ILE A 59 9.29 -25.99 12.03
C ILE A 59 8.33 -24.80 11.96
N LEU A 60 8.83 -23.60 12.27
CA LEU A 60 8.08 -22.35 12.15
C LEU A 60 8.50 -21.65 10.85
N CYS A 61 7.58 -21.56 9.90
CA CYS A 61 7.82 -20.82 8.66
C CYS A 61 6.92 -19.58 8.61
N LEU A 62 7.55 -18.42 8.54
CA LEU A 62 6.94 -17.11 8.62
C LEU A 62 6.95 -16.45 7.24
N THR A 63 5.78 -15.97 6.82
CA THR A 63 5.61 -15.27 5.55
C THR A 63 5.01 -13.88 5.76
N PHE A 64 5.18 -13.01 4.76
CA PHE A 64 4.64 -11.64 4.82
C PHE A 64 3.12 -11.58 4.67
N THR A 65 2.50 -12.50 3.91
CA THR A 65 1.05 -12.50 3.65
C THR A 65 0.40 -13.86 3.87
N LYS A 66 -0.89 -13.85 4.25
CA LYS A 66 -1.69 -15.08 4.37
C LYS A 66 -1.74 -15.89 3.06
N ALA A 67 -1.75 -15.21 1.91
CA ALA A 67 -1.69 -15.86 0.59
C ALA A 67 -0.35 -16.58 0.36
N ALA A 68 0.78 -15.95 0.69
CA ALA A 68 2.09 -16.59 0.60
C ALA A 68 2.20 -17.81 1.54
N ALA A 69 1.65 -17.72 2.76
CA ALA A 69 1.55 -18.86 3.67
C ALA A 69 0.75 -20.01 3.04
N ALA A 70 -0.45 -19.73 2.51
CA ALA A 70 -1.28 -20.74 1.85
C ALA A 70 -0.58 -21.38 0.64
N ASN A 71 -0.02 -20.57 -0.25
CA ASN A 71 0.72 -21.03 -1.43
C ASN A 71 1.92 -21.92 -1.06
N MET A 72 2.67 -21.56 -0.02
CA MET A 72 3.79 -22.39 0.46
C MET A 72 3.31 -23.71 1.06
N SER A 73 2.24 -23.68 1.87
CA SER A 73 1.62 -24.89 2.43
C SER A 73 1.18 -25.85 1.34
N ILE A 74 0.45 -25.35 0.34
CA ILE A 74 0.00 -26.12 -0.83
C ILE A 74 1.18 -26.78 -1.53
N ARG A 75 2.28 -26.05 -1.78
CA ARG A 75 3.47 -26.60 -2.45
C ARG A 75 4.13 -27.73 -1.65
N VAL A 76 4.29 -27.55 -0.33
CA VAL A 76 4.86 -28.59 0.55
C VAL A 76 3.99 -29.85 0.52
N PHE A 77 2.67 -29.71 0.74
CA PHE A 77 1.76 -30.85 0.75
C PHE A 77 1.63 -31.55 -0.61
N GLN A 78 1.67 -30.80 -1.72
CA GLN A 78 1.72 -31.38 -3.06
C GLN A 78 2.98 -32.24 -3.27
N ARG A 79 4.14 -31.76 -2.81
CA ARG A 79 5.39 -32.51 -2.93
C ARG A 79 5.41 -33.75 -2.04
N LEU A 80 4.97 -33.62 -0.79
CA LEU A 80 4.81 -34.75 0.13
C LEU A 80 3.82 -35.80 -0.40
N GLY A 81 2.68 -35.36 -0.95
CA GLY A 81 1.67 -36.25 -1.54
C GLY A 81 2.22 -37.00 -2.75
N ARG A 82 2.98 -36.32 -3.62
CA ARG A 82 3.66 -36.96 -4.76
C ARG A 82 4.65 -38.05 -4.33
N TRP A 83 5.40 -37.85 -3.24
CA TRP A 83 6.33 -38.89 -2.75
C TRP A 83 5.64 -40.19 -2.33
N VAL A 84 4.37 -40.12 -1.89
CA VAL A 84 3.60 -41.32 -1.56
C VAL A 84 3.31 -42.17 -2.80
N THR A 85 3.09 -41.53 -3.95
CA THR A 85 2.63 -42.19 -5.19
C THR A 85 3.76 -42.66 -6.12
N LEU A 86 4.98 -42.14 -5.96
CA LEU A 86 6.12 -42.51 -6.82
C LEU A 86 6.59 -43.94 -6.54
N ASP A 87 7.15 -44.61 -7.56
CA ASP A 87 7.93 -45.83 -7.35
C ASP A 87 9.29 -45.53 -6.68
N ASP A 88 10.01 -46.57 -6.24
CA ASP A 88 11.26 -46.39 -5.52
C ASP A 88 12.38 -45.78 -6.38
N ALA A 89 12.39 -46.00 -7.69
CA ALA A 89 13.41 -45.46 -8.59
C ALA A 89 13.19 -43.95 -8.79
N ALA A 90 11.95 -43.54 -9.06
CA ALA A 90 11.55 -42.16 -9.22
C ALA A 90 11.69 -41.37 -7.90
N LEU A 91 11.28 -41.96 -6.77
CA LEU A 91 11.48 -41.35 -5.46
C LEU A 91 12.97 -41.20 -5.12
N THR A 92 13.79 -42.20 -5.44
CA THR A 92 15.26 -42.11 -5.29
C THR A 92 15.83 -40.96 -6.10
N ALA A 93 15.41 -40.79 -7.36
CA ALA A 93 15.88 -39.71 -8.22
C ALA A 93 15.50 -38.33 -7.65
N GLU A 94 14.25 -38.14 -7.23
CA GLU A 94 13.79 -36.86 -6.66
C GLU A 94 14.50 -36.51 -5.35
N LEU A 95 14.67 -37.47 -4.45
CA LEU A 95 15.36 -37.23 -3.19
C LEU A 95 16.86 -36.97 -3.43
N THR A 96 17.48 -37.65 -4.40
CA THR A 96 18.88 -37.38 -4.77
C THR A 96 19.06 -35.98 -5.34
N GLU A 97 18.11 -35.49 -6.15
CA GLU A 97 18.11 -34.11 -6.63
C GLU A 97 18.00 -33.11 -5.47
N LEU A 98 17.11 -33.40 -4.51
CA LEU A 98 16.85 -32.54 -3.36
C LEU A 98 18.02 -32.47 -2.36
N THR A 99 18.62 -33.61 -2.01
CA THR A 99 19.68 -33.71 -0.99
C THR A 99 21.09 -33.64 -1.58
N GLY A 100 21.25 -34.02 -2.85
CA GLY A 100 22.55 -34.24 -3.48
C GLY A 100 23.15 -35.62 -3.21
N GLU A 101 22.49 -36.47 -2.41
CA GLU A 101 22.98 -37.78 -1.98
C GLU A 101 21.92 -38.85 -2.24
N ARG A 102 22.37 -40.07 -2.58
CA ARG A 102 21.44 -41.17 -2.81
C ARG A 102 20.78 -41.57 -1.48
N PRO A 103 19.43 -41.53 -1.36
CA PRO A 103 18.75 -41.85 -0.10
C PRO A 103 18.93 -43.31 0.29
N ALA A 104 19.04 -43.56 1.60
CA ALA A 104 18.97 -44.91 2.16
C ALA A 104 17.52 -45.44 2.11
N ARG A 105 17.35 -46.76 2.24
CA ARG A 105 16.02 -47.40 2.28
C ARG A 105 15.12 -46.84 3.38
N ASP A 106 15.67 -46.53 4.54
CA ASP A 106 14.88 -45.96 5.63
C ASP A 106 14.44 -44.51 5.35
N THR A 107 15.25 -43.73 4.63
CA THR A 107 14.87 -42.40 4.15
C THR A 107 13.70 -42.47 3.17
N LEU A 108 13.68 -43.45 2.26
CA LEU A 108 12.53 -43.69 1.36
C LEU A 108 11.24 -44.01 2.15
N ARG A 109 11.36 -44.87 3.17
CA ARG A 109 10.24 -45.21 4.07
C ARG A 109 9.75 -44.01 4.86
N LEU A 110 10.67 -43.17 5.34
CA LEU A 110 10.35 -41.92 6.02
C LEU A 110 9.62 -40.97 5.08
N ALA A 111 10.16 -40.71 3.88
CA ALA A 111 9.59 -39.81 2.88
C ALA A 111 8.11 -40.14 2.57
N ARG A 112 7.78 -41.43 2.40
CA ARG A 112 6.39 -41.89 2.18
C ARG A 112 5.46 -41.67 3.39
N ARG A 113 6.00 -41.59 4.60
CA ARG A 113 5.22 -41.35 5.84
C ARG A 113 5.09 -39.87 6.18
N LEU A 114 5.91 -38.99 5.59
CA LEU A 114 5.93 -37.57 5.93
C LEU A 114 4.61 -36.87 5.62
N PHE A 115 3.90 -37.26 4.55
CA PHE A 115 2.57 -36.72 4.25
C PHE A 115 1.59 -36.97 5.40
N ALA A 116 1.43 -38.23 5.82
CA ALA A 116 0.55 -38.60 6.93
C ALA A 116 0.99 -37.92 8.24
N ARG A 117 2.30 -37.92 8.55
CA ARG A 117 2.83 -37.24 9.75
C ARG A 117 2.54 -35.75 9.76
N ALA A 118 2.65 -35.07 8.62
CA ALA A 118 2.38 -33.64 8.52
C ALA A 118 0.89 -33.32 8.68
N VAL A 119 -0.01 -34.13 8.10
CA VAL A 119 -1.47 -33.99 8.22
C VAL A 119 -1.95 -34.31 9.63
N GLU A 120 -1.44 -35.39 10.24
CA GLU A 120 -1.81 -35.83 11.60
C GLU A 120 -1.13 -35.02 12.72
N THR A 121 -0.23 -34.09 12.38
CA THR A 121 0.39 -33.21 13.38
C THR A 121 -0.68 -32.29 13.98
N PRO A 122 -0.88 -32.27 15.32
CA PRO A 122 -1.82 -31.36 15.95
C PRO A 122 -1.53 -29.90 15.60
N GLY A 123 -2.52 -29.21 15.01
CA GLY A 123 -2.38 -27.85 14.51
C GLY A 123 -1.50 -27.68 13.27
N GLY A 124 -1.16 -28.78 12.57
CA GLY A 124 -0.48 -28.80 11.29
C GLY A 124 0.97 -28.29 11.28
N LEU A 125 1.54 -28.22 10.07
CA LEU A 125 2.80 -27.54 9.81
C LEU A 125 2.61 -26.03 10.03
N LYS A 126 3.48 -25.40 10.83
CA LYS A 126 3.34 -23.99 11.24
C LYS A 126 3.83 -23.06 10.14
N ILE A 127 2.97 -22.86 9.15
CA ILE A 127 3.15 -21.92 8.05
C ILE A 127 2.17 -20.78 8.26
N GLU A 128 2.65 -19.66 8.81
CA GLU A 128 1.79 -18.56 9.23
C GLU A 128 2.46 -17.20 9.03
N THR A 129 1.67 -16.13 9.08
CA THR A 129 2.22 -14.76 9.12
C THR A 129 2.76 -14.45 10.51
N LEU A 130 3.67 -13.48 10.64
CA LEU A 130 4.17 -13.08 11.96
C LEU A 130 3.08 -12.52 12.88
N HIS A 131 2.06 -11.83 12.35
CA HIS A 131 0.89 -11.40 13.14
C HIS A 131 0.12 -12.60 13.72
N ALA A 132 -0.09 -13.64 12.93
CA ALA A 132 -0.73 -14.87 13.40
C ALA A 132 0.10 -15.61 14.48
N LEU A 133 1.43 -15.59 14.37
CA LEU A 133 2.31 -16.05 15.45
C LEU A 133 2.07 -15.24 16.73
N CYS A 134 2.05 -13.91 16.64
CA CYS A 134 1.85 -13.02 17.77
C CYS A 134 0.47 -13.22 18.43
N GLU A 135 -0.60 -13.27 17.63
CA GLU A 135 -1.96 -13.58 18.08
C GLU A 135 -1.99 -14.91 18.86
N ARG A 136 -1.40 -15.97 18.28
CA ARG A 136 -1.33 -17.28 18.91
C ARG A 136 -0.55 -17.25 20.22
N LEU A 137 0.58 -16.54 20.27
CA LEU A 137 1.36 -16.34 21.50
C LEU A 137 0.52 -15.64 22.57
N LEU A 138 -0.16 -14.56 22.24
CA LEU A 138 -0.97 -13.81 23.19
C LEU A 138 -2.16 -14.62 23.73
N HIS A 139 -2.78 -15.48 22.92
CA HIS A 139 -3.81 -16.40 23.41
C HIS A 139 -3.27 -17.50 24.34
N MET A 140 -1.99 -17.90 24.20
CA MET A 140 -1.37 -18.89 25.08
C MET A 140 -0.84 -18.30 26.39
N PHE A 141 -0.49 -17.01 26.39
CA PHE A 141 0.07 -16.28 27.54
C PHE A 141 -0.70 -14.99 27.87
N PRO A 142 -2.03 -15.04 28.02
CA PRO A 142 -2.82 -13.82 28.16
C PRO A 142 -2.49 -13.06 29.45
N PHE A 143 -2.19 -13.78 30.54
CA PHE A 143 -1.89 -13.15 31.83
C PHE A 143 -0.51 -12.51 31.85
N GLU A 144 0.50 -13.19 31.31
CA GLU A 144 1.87 -12.68 31.24
C GLU A 144 1.98 -11.47 30.30
N ALA A 145 1.23 -11.50 29.19
CA ALA A 145 1.13 -10.39 28.25
C ALA A 145 0.20 -9.26 28.74
N ASN A 146 -0.53 -9.45 29.84
CA ASN A 146 -1.56 -8.53 30.35
C ASN A 146 -2.60 -8.17 29.27
N VAL A 147 -3.16 -9.20 28.62
CA VAL A 147 -4.25 -9.08 27.65
C VAL A 147 -5.46 -9.92 28.08
N PRO A 148 -6.69 -9.58 27.64
CA PRO A 148 -7.88 -10.39 27.93
C PRO A 148 -7.76 -11.81 27.36
N ALA A 149 -8.14 -12.85 28.11
CA ALA A 149 -7.95 -14.24 27.67
C ALA A 149 -8.73 -14.62 26.39
N ARG A 150 -9.85 -13.95 26.13
CA ARG A 150 -10.69 -14.13 24.93
C ARG A 150 -10.71 -12.86 24.09
N PHE A 151 -9.54 -12.25 23.89
CA PHE A 151 -9.51 -11.04 23.09
C PHE A 151 -9.93 -11.33 21.65
N VAL A 152 -10.55 -10.35 20.99
CA VAL A 152 -10.82 -10.38 19.55
C VAL A 152 -9.84 -9.48 18.83
N VAL A 153 -9.41 -9.88 17.64
CA VAL A 153 -8.56 -9.03 16.80
C VAL A 153 -9.46 -8.13 15.96
N LEU A 154 -9.33 -6.82 16.16
CA LEU A 154 -10.00 -5.83 15.33
C LEU A 154 -9.35 -5.81 13.95
N ASP A 155 -10.18 -5.80 12.90
CA ASP A 155 -9.68 -5.52 11.58
C ASP A 155 -9.32 -4.02 11.41
N ASP A 156 -8.72 -3.68 10.27
CA ASP A 156 -8.31 -2.29 9.97
C ASP A 156 -9.50 -1.32 9.95
N ASN A 157 -10.71 -1.78 9.61
CA ASN A 157 -11.89 -0.95 9.53
C ASN A 157 -12.45 -0.65 10.92
N GLN A 158 -12.60 -1.68 11.76
CA GLN A 158 -13.02 -1.56 13.15
C GLN A 158 -12.04 -0.71 13.95
N SER A 159 -10.74 -0.88 13.72
CA SER A 159 -9.70 -0.07 14.37
C SER A 159 -9.78 1.41 13.96
N ARG A 160 -10.01 1.68 12.65
CA ARG A 160 -10.22 3.04 12.15
C ARG A 160 -11.51 3.66 12.68
N GLU A 161 -12.57 2.88 12.83
CA GLU A 161 -13.83 3.33 13.40
C GLU A 161 -13.68 3.85 14.82
N ALA A 162 -13.13 3.00 15.68
CA ALA A 162 -12.88 3.36 17.08
C ALA A 162 -12.04 4.63 17.17
N PHE A 163 -11.02 4.75 16.31
CA PHE A 163 -10.19 5.94 16.22
C PHE A 163 -10.97 7.20 15.79
N GLU A 164 -11.78 7.15 14.74
CA GLU A 164 -12.52 8.33 14.26
C GLU A 164 -13.61 8.76 15.25
N ILE A 165 -14.33 7.81 15.88
CA ILE A 165 -15.33 8.09 16.92
C ILE A 165 -14.68 8.82 18.10
N GLU A 166 -13.58 8.29 18.64
CA GLU A 166 -12.93 8.92 19.80
C GLU A 166 -12.21 10.22 19.42
N THR A 167 -11.75 10.37 18.18
CA THR A 167 -11.27 11.66 17.66
C THR A 167 -12.37 12.71 17.71
N ASP A 168 -13.57 12.38 17.23
CA ASP A 168 -14.71 13.30 17.25
C ASP A 168 -15.14 13.65 18.67
N ASN A 169 -15.15 12.68 19.60
CA ASN A 169 -15.43 12.93 21.02
C ASN A 169 -14.41 13.88 21.66
N VAL A 170 -13.11 13.69 21.41
CA VAL A 170 -12.05 14.55 21.97
C VAL A 170 -12.12 15.96 21.40
N LEU A 171 -12.35 16.10 20.10
CA LEU A 171 -12.53 17.40 19.47
C LEU A 171 -13.77 18.12 19.99
N ALA A 172 -14.88 17.40 20.19
CA ALA A 172 -16.09 17.96 20.79
C ALA A 172 -15.84 18.47 22.21
N ASP A 173 -15.15 17.70 23.06
CA ASP A 173 -14.80 18.13 24.42
C ASP A 173 -13.87 19.35 24.43
N ALA A 174 -12.93 19.43 23.49
CA ALA A 174 -12.02 20.57 23.33
C ALA A 174 -12.76 21.84 22.86
N ILE A 175 -13.78 21.69 22.00
CA ILE A 175 -14.60 22.83 21.52
C ILE A 175 -15.56 23.32 22.59
N LEU A 176 -16.21 22.40 23.32
CA LEU A 176 -17.18 22.72 24.36
C LEU A 176 -16.54 23.21 25.66
N GLY A 177 -15.21 23.21 25.76
CA GLY A 177 -14.49 23.63 26.96
C GLY A 177 -14.54 22.63 28.11
N GLY A 178 -14.85 21.36 27.82
CA GLY A 178 -14.90 20.28 28.82
C GLY A 178 -13.52 19.97 29.44
N ASN A 179 -12.44 20.37 28.78
CA ASN A 179 -11.07 20.28 29.27
C ASN A 179 -10.23 21.45 28.74
N GLN A 180 -9.75 22.32 29.66
CA GLN A 180 -8.99 23.51 29.30
C GLN A 180 -7.70 23.19 28.54
N ALA A 181 -6.97 22.15 28.95
CA ALA A 181 -5.70 21.80 28.31
C ALA A 181 -5.91 21.33 26.85
N LEU A 182 -7.02 20.63 26.56
CA LEU A 182 -7.38 20.24 25.20
C LEU A 182 -7.87 21.45 24.40
N SER A 183 -8.60 22.37 25.04
CA SER A 183 -9.06 23.62 24.42
C SER A 183 -7.88 24.48 23.98
N ASP A 184 -6.86 24.64 24.84
CA ASP A 184 -5.64 25.38 24.55
C ASP A 184 -4.84 24.71 23.43
N ALA A 185 -4.72 23.37 23.46
CA ALA A 185 -4.07 22.61 22.40
C ALA A 185 -4.79 22.78 21.05
N LEU A 186 -6.12 22.70 21.04
CA LEU A 186 -6.93 22.91 19.85
C LEU A 186 -6.85 24.35 19.34
N ALA A 187 -6.72 25.36 20.21
CA ALA A 187 -6.56 26.75 19.78
C ALA A 187 -5.25 26.96 19.00
N VAL A 188 -4.14 26.37 19.46
CA VAL A 188 -2.84 26.42 18.76
C VAL A 188 -2.91 25.68 17.42
N VAL A 189 -3.48 24.47 17.45
CA VAL A 189 -3.51 23.58 16.30
C VAL A 189 -4.54 24.01 15.25
N GLY A 190 -5.69 24.52 15.68
CA GLY A 190 -6.79 24.97 14.84
C GLY A 190 -6.46 26.24 14.04
N ALA A 191 -5.51 27.05 14.51
CA ALA A 191 -4.96 28.17 13.75
C ALA A 191 -4.12 27.72 12.54
N GLU A 192 -3.54 26.51 12.60
CA GLU A 192 -2.65 25.95 11.57
C GLU A 192 -3.42 25.06 10.58
N ALA A 193 -4.38 24.26 11.05
CA ALA A 193 -5.14 23.33 10.22
C ALA A 193 -6.57 23.09 10.76
N SER A 194 -7.51 22.86 9.84
CA SER A 194 -8.89 22.50 10.16
C SER A 194 -9.39 21.34 9.29
N GLY A 195 -10.52 20.73 9.68
CA GLY A 195 -11.17 19.66 8.94
C GLY A 195 -10.24 18.46 8.70
N ASP A 196 -10.20 17.99 7.44
CA ASP A 196 -9.44 16.81 7.06
C ASP A 196 -7.91 16.96 7.27
N THR A 197 -7.35 18.16 7.09
CA THR A 197 -5.89 18.40 7.30
C THR A 197 -5.49 18.15 8.75
N LEU A 198 -6.32 18.58 9.71
CA LEU A 198 -6.09 18.31 11.12
C LEU A 198 -6.20 16.81 11.42
N ARG A 199 -7.25 16.15 10.91
CA ARG A 199 -7.44 14.71 11.08
C ARG A 199 -6.25 13.91 10.52
N ASP A 200 -5.70 14.32 9.37
CA ASP A 200 -4.52 13.70 8.79
C ASP A 200 -3.26 13.89 9.65
N ALA A 201 -3.09 15.07 10.27
CA ALA A 201 -2.01 15.31 11.22
C ALA A 201 -2.14 14.44 12.48
N ILE A 202 -3.35 14.33 13.07
CA ILE A 202 -3.62 13.46 14.22
C ILE A 202 -3.33 12.01 13.86
N ARG A 203 -3.82 11.52 12.71
CA ARG A 203 -3.55 10.15 12.24
C ARG A 203 -2.06 9.90 12.03
N SER A 204 -1.32 10.89 11.52
CA SER A 204 0.12 10.79 11.38
C SER A 204 0.86 10.78 12.72
N ALA A 205 0.39 11.50 13.74
CA ALA A 205 0.92 11.43 15.10
C ALA A 205 0.67 10.06 15.74
N MET A 206 -0.51 9.47 15.53
CA MET A 206 -0.88 8.14 16.03
C MET A 206 0.04 7.01 15.56
N ARG A 207 0.74 7.17 14.43
CA ARG A 207 1.75 6.20 13.97
C ARG A 207 2.92 6.06 14.94
N THR A 208 3.11 7.01 15.86
CA THR A 208 4.11 6.96 16.93
C THR A 208 3.53 6.42 18.23
N ARG A 209 2.69 5.38 18.13
CA ARG A 209 1.94 4.77 19.24
C ARG A 209 2.80 4.38 20.44
N ALA A 210 4.03 3.93 20.20
CA ALA A 210 5.01 3.60 21.24
C ALA A 210 5.33 4.77 22.19
N LEU A 211 5.17 6.03 21.76
CA LEU A 211 5.34 7.20 22.62
C LEU A 211 4.14 7.39 23.57
N PHE A 212 2.95 6.94 23.18
CA PHE A 212 1.74 7.10 23.98
C PHE A 212 1.51 5.92 24.94
N SER A 213 2.05 4.73 24.62
CA SER A 213 1.89 3.53 25.44
C SER A 213 2.51 3.64 26.83
N ASP A 214 3.57 4.44 26.98
CA ASP A 214 4.11 4.83 28.28
C ASP A 214 3.88 6.33 28.50
N HIS A 215 2.85 6.67 29.27
CA HIS A 215 2.51 8.05 29.67
C HIS A 215 3.68 8.78 30.36
N ARG A 216 4.67 8.07 30.89
CA ARG A 216 5.88 8.68 31.48
C ARG A 216 6.96 8.99 30.46
N ALA A 217 6.86 8.43 29.24
CA ALA A 217 7.86 8.58 28.19
C ALA A 217 7.58 9.76 27.25
N LEU A 218 6.32 10.15 27.07
CA LEU A 218 5.93 11.22 26.14
C LEU A 218 6.54 12.57 26.53
N GLU A 219 6.37 13.00 27.77
CA GLU A 219 6.79 14.32 28.25
C GLU A 219 8.32 14.49 28.19
N PRO A 220 9.14 13.53 28.65
CA PRO A 220 10.58 13.54 28.43
C PRO A 220 10.97 13.53 26.95
N ALA A 221 10.21 12.84 26.09
CA ALA A 221 10.49 12.83 24.66
C ALA A 221 10.20 14.19 24.01
N LEU A 222 9.08 14.83 24.34
CA LEU A 222 8.72 16.16 23.87
C LEU A 222 9.69 17.24 24.41
N ALA A 223 10.18 17.09 25.64
CA ALA A 223 11.16 18.01 26.24
C ALA A 223 12.52 18.04 25.51
N ARG A 224 12.82 17.04 24.66
CA ARG A 224 14.04 17.01 23.84
C ARG A 224 13.89 17.72 22.50
N LEU A 225 12.66 18.00 22.06
CA LEU A 225 12.39 18.66 20.78
C LEU A 225 13.01 20.06 20.64
N PRO A 226 13.01 20.95 21.67
CA PRO A 226 13.63 22.26 21.55
C PRO A 226 15.10 22.18 21.12
N ARG A 227 15.87 21.27 21.73
CA ARG A 227 17.29 21.04 21.37
C ARG A 227 17.44 20.51 19.95
N ALA A 228 16.58 19.57 19.54
CA ALA A 228 16.58 19.02 18.19
C ALA A 228 16.22 20.05 17.11
N LEU A 229 15.40 21.05 17.48
CA LEU A 229 15.03 22.19 16.66
C LEU A 229 16.03 23.35 16.75
N ALA A 230 17.14 23.18 17.47
CA ALA A 230 18.16 24.19 17.73
C ALA A 230 17.62 25.47 18.38
N LEU A 231 16.59 25.35 19.22
CA LEU A 231 16.02 26.48 19.98
C LEU A 231 16.87 26.78 21.22
N PRO A 232 17.05 28.07 21.57
CA PRO A 232 17.61 28.47 22.86
C PRO A 232 16.74 28.00 24.03
N ASP A 233 17.36 27.76 25.19
CA ASP A 233 16.64 27.36 26.39
C ASP A 233 15.61 28.43 26.81
N GLY A 234 14.35 28.02 26.99
CA GLY A 234 13.26 28.91 27.37
C GLY A 234 12.68 29.76 26.21
N ALA A 235 13.14 29.57 24.97
CA ALA A 235 12.59 30.26 23.83
C ALA A 235 11.13 29.83 23.53
N SER A 236 10.27 30.81 23.36
CA SER A 236 8.87 30.69 22.95
C SER A 236 8.60 31.55 21.72
N VAL A 237 7.42 31.41 21.11
CA VAL A 237 7.00 32.25 19.97
C VAL A 237 7.02 33.71 20.40
N GLU A 238 6.45 34.00 21.58
CA GLU A 238 6.30 35.34 22.13
C GLU A 238 7.66 35.99 22.44
N THR A 239 8.59 35.25 23.04
CA THR A 239 9.93 35.80 23.37
C THR A 239 10.75 36.09 22.12
N ILE A 240 10.65 35.26 21.08
CA ILE A 240 11.40 35.47 19.83
C ILE A 240 10.77 36.63 19.04
N GLU A 241 9.44 36.74 19.00
CA GLU A 241 8.77 37.88 18.37
C GLU A 241 9.13 39.20 19.06
N ALA A 242 9.21 39.21 20.39
CA ALA A 242 9.71 40.35 21.15
C ALA A 242 11.18 40.67 20.80
N GLU A 243 12.07 39.67 20.75
CA GLU A 243 13.49 39.87 20.38
C GLU A 243 13.66 40.39 18.94
N ILE A 244 12.81 39.96 18.01
CA ILE A 244 12.79 40.47 16.63
C ILE A 244 12.45 41.96 16.61
N LEU A 245 11.39 42.38 17.31
CA LEU A 245 10.87 43.74 17.23
C LEU A 245 11.63 44.72 18.13
N GLU A 246 11.92 44.34 19.38
CA GLU A 246 12.57 45.19 20.38
C GLU A 246 14.09 45.21 20.26
N GLY A 247 14.69 44.13 19.73
CA GLY A 247 16.13 44.00 19.51
C GLY A 247 16.64 44.65 18.22
N SER A 248 15.79 45.38 17.50
CA SER A 248 16.13 46.01 16.21
C SER A 248 17.29 47.00 16.37
N SER A 249 18.34 46.86 15.54
CA SER A 249 19.48 47.79 15.55
C SER A 249 19.21 49.07 14.74
N LEU A 250 18.03 49.20 14.13
CA LEU A 250 17.69 50.28 13.19
C LEU A 250 17.29 51.60 13.86
N GLY A 251 17.23 51.68 15.19
CA GLY A 251 16.76 52.88 15.88
C GLY A 251 15.29 53.18 15.54
N ASP A 252 14.92 54.45 15.34
CA ASP A 252 13.55 54.80 14.95
C ASP A 252 13.27 54.43 13.48
N TRP A 253 12.37 53.45 13.28
CA TRP A 253 11.95 52.99 11.96
C TRP A 253 11.40 54.11 11.07
N ARG A 254 10.82 55.17 11.64
CA ARG A 254 10.34 56.34 10.89
C ARG A 254 11.48 57.18 10.33
N GLU A 255 12.58 57.30 11.06
CA GLU A 255 13.77 58.03 10.62
C GLU A 255 14.43 57.30 9.45
N ILE A 256 14.59 55.98 9.57
CA ILE A 256 15.12 55.12 8.49
C ILE A 256 14.22 55.18 7.26
N ALA A 257 12.89 55.08 7.43
CA ALA A 257 11.94 55.22 6.33
C ALA A 257 12.04 56.58 5.64
N GLY A 258 12.22 57.68 6.40
CA GLY A 258 12.44 59.01 5.85
C GLY A 258 13.71 59.10 5.00
N ARG A 259 14.80 58.45 5.44
CA ARG A 259 16.07 58.39 4.69
C ARG A 259 16.04 57.45 3.49
N LEU A 260 15.15 56.46 3.47
CA LEU A 260 14.92 55.57 2.31
C LEU A 260 14.16 56.27 1.18
N ARG A 261 13.31 57.25 1.51
CA ARG A 261 12.53 58.05 0.55
C ARG A 261 13.37 59.05 -0.26
N THR A 262 14.70 59.02 -0.16
CA THR A 262 15.61 59.71 -1.09
C THR A 262 15.89 58.89 -2.36
N GLY A 263 15.46 57.63 -2.39
CA GLY A 263 15.69 56.66 -3.45
C GLY A 263 14.62 56.60 -4.54
N LYS A 264 14.43 55.42 -5.14
CA LYS A 264 13.40 55.15 -6.17
C LYS A 264 12.18 54.44 -5.57
N ALA A 265 11.17 54.14 -6.39
CA ALA A 265 9.95 53.42 -6.01
C ALA A 265 10.18 52.08 -5.26
N THR A 266 11.32 51.41 -5.45
CA THR A 266 11.67 50.21 -4.66
C THR A 266 12.05 50.53 -3.22
N ASP A 267 12.71 51.66 -3.00
CA ASP A 267 13.15 52.13 -1.68
C ASP A 267 11.95 52.73 -0.91
N GLU A 268 11.03 53.38 -1.63
CA GLU A 268 9.73 53.83 -1.08
C GLU A 268 8.91 52.66 -0.54
N LYS A 269 8.85 51.52 -1.25
CA LYS A 269 8.15 50.32 -0.76
C LYS A 269 8.75 49.76 0.53
N LEU A 270 10.08 49.81 0.69
CA LEU A 270 10.72 49.40 1.94
C LEU A 270 10.41 50.38 3.07
N ALA A 271 10.42 51.69 2.78
CA ALA A 271 10.03 52.73 3.72
C ALA A 271 8.58 52.56 4.18
N ASP A 272 7.66 52.26 3.27
CA ASP A 272 6.25 52.04 3.58
C ASP A 272 6.05 50.81 4.48
N GLY A 273 6.77 49.71 4.22
CA GLY A 273 6.74 48.52 5.07
C GLY A 273 7.24 48.79 6.51
N LEU A 274 8.28 49.62 6.68
CA LEU A 274 8.77 50.03 8.01
C LEU A 274 7.78 50.96 8.73
N VAL A 275 7.13 51.87 8.02
CA VAL A 275 6.08 52.75 8.58
C VAL A 275 4.86 51.94 9.00
N GLU A 276 4.43 50.98 8.19
CA GLU A 276 3.33 50.07 8.52
C GLU A 276 3.67 49.21 9.73
N ALA A 277 4.88 48.65 9.78
CA ALA A 277 5.36 47.90 10.93
C ALA A 277 5.33 48.74 12.22
N HIS A 278 5.81 49.98 12.15
CA HIS A 278 5.82 50.89 13.30
C HIS A 278 4.39 51.23 13.77
N ALA A 279 3.45 51.48 12.84
CA ALA A 279 2.06 51.76 13.17
C ALA A 279 1.35 50.54 13.82
N ALA A 280 1.76 49.33 13.45
CA ALA A 280 1.18 48.09 13.95
C ALA A 280 1.78 47.58 15.28
N LEU A 281 2.82 48.24 15.82
CA LEU A 281 3.46 47.84 17.09
C LEU A 281 2.46 47.77 18.25
N GLY A 282 1.62 48.80 18.43
CA GLY A 282 0.63 48.84 19.51
C GLY A 282 -0.53 47.85 19.40
N ALA A 283 -0.72 47.25 18.21
CA ALA A 283 -1.77 46.26 17.94
C ALA A 283 -1.25 44.81 17.94
N GLY A 284 0.04 44.59 18.21
CA GLY A 284 0.65 43.26 18.19
C GLY A 284 0.73 42.62 16.79
N LYS A 285 0.68 43.43 15.72
CA LYS A 285 0.65 42.96 14.32
C LYS A 285 1.85 43.44 13.49
N ALA A 286 2.88 43.97 14.13
CA ALA A 286 4.06 44.55 13.47
C ALA A 286 4.97 43.53 12.77
N LEU A 287 4.95 42.26 13.18
CA LEU A 287 5.89 41.27 12.69
C LEU A 287 5.78 40.99 11.19
N ALA A 288 4.55 40.84 10.67
CA ALA A 288 4.31 40.56 9.25
C ALA A 288 4.80 41.70 8.32
N PRO A 289 4.40 42.97 8.53
CA PRO A 289 4.93 44.08 7.74
C PRO A 289 6.44 44.25 7.93
N TYR A 290 6.97 44.07 9.15
CA TYR A 290 8.42 44.16 9.39
C TYR A 290 9.20 43.10 8.60
N ARG A 291 8.72 41.85 8.59
CA ARG A 291 9.32 40.76 7.80
C ARG A 291 9.36 41.06 6.30
N SER A 292 8.30 41.68 5.76
CA SER A 292 8.18 41.98 4.32
C SER A 292 9.28 42.91 3.79
N VAL A 293 9.88 43.72 4.67
CA VAL A 293 10.99 44.63 4.37
C VAL A 293 12.27 43.86 4.05
N PHE A 294 12.56 42.77 4.77
CA PHE A 294 13.84 42.05 4.68
C PHE A 294 13.76 40.74 3.88
N PHE A 295 12.57 40.15 3.78
CA PHE A 295 12.33 38.87 3.12
C PHE A 295 11.36 39.02 1.94
N THR A 296 11.47 38.10 0.99
CA THR A 296 10.52 37.98 -0.12
C THR A 296 9.26 37.22 0.31
N ASP A 297 8.25 37.18 -0.56
CA ASP A 297 7.03 36.38 -0.34
C ASP A 297 7.33 34.88 -0.24
N LYS A 298 8.49 34.42 -0.72
CA LYS A 298 8.99 33.04 -0.59
C LYS A 298 9.82 32.79 0.67
N ASP A 299 9.91 33.77 1.56
CA ASP A 299 10.73 33.74 2.79
C ASP A 299 12.26 33.68 2.56
N GLU A 300 12.70 34.05 1.35
CA GLU A 300 14.13 34.18 1.03
C GLU A 300 14.63 35.59 1.40
N PRO A 301 15.84 35.73 1.99
CA PRO A 301 16.44 37.02 2.23
C PRO A 301 16.55 37.83 0.94
N ARG A 302 16.08 39.07 0.96
CA ARG A 302 16.23 40.00 -0.17
C ARG A 302 17.71 40.21 -0.48
N ALA A 303 18.06 40.25 -1.76
CA ALA A 303 19.44 40.42 -2.19
C ALA A 303 20.01 41.79 -1.74
N ALA A 304 21.32 41.88 -1.50
CA ALA A 304 21.93 43.14 -1.04
C ALA A 304 21.67 44.36 -1.95
N LYS A 305 21.47 44.12 -3.26
CA LYS A 305 21.12 45.14 -4.25
C LYS A 305 19.73 45.75 -4.09
N SER A 306 18.84 45.17 -3.27
CA SER A 306 17.51 45.70 -3.03
C SER A 306 17.41 46.62 -1.80
N PHE A 307 18.46 46.74 -0.99
CA PHE A 307 18.48 47.63 0.18
C PHE A 307 19.05 49.00 -0.16
N GLY A 308 18.37 49.74 -1.02
CA GLY A 308 18.75 51.10 -1.39
C GLY A 308 19.42 51.20 -2.76
N THR A 309 18.88 52.10 -3.59
CA THR A 309 19.52 52.52 -4.84
C THR A 309 20.71 53.47 -4.56
N LYS A 310 21.46 53.87 -5.61
CA LYS A 310 22.64 54.76 -5.45
C LYS A 310 22.37 56.10 -4.72
N ALA A 311 21.11 56.50 -4.59
CA ALA A 311 20.68 57.72 -3.90
C ALA A 311 20.37 57.51 -2.40
N VAL A 312 20.33 56.26 -1.93
CA VAL A 312 20.19 55.92 -0.51
C VAL A 312 21.58 55.97 0.15
N PRO A 313 21.72 56.60 1.32
CA PRO A 313 23.00 56.64 2.04
C PRO A 313 23.55 55.24 2.36
N GLU A 314 24.87 55.04 2.19
CA GLU A 314 25.50 53.71 2.37
C GLU A 314 25.43 53.22 3.83
N ASP A 315 25.39 54.12 4.81
CA ASP A 315 25.18 53.78 6.23
C ASP A 315 23.80 53.14 6.49
N ILE A 316 22.76 53.62 5.81
CA ILE A 316 21.41 53.04 5.89
C ILE A 316 21.35 51.67 5.23
N LYS A 317 21.98 51.54 4.06
CA LYS A 317 22.10 50.26 3.37
C LYS A 317 22.83 49.22 4.22
N GLN A 318 23.94 49.60 4.86
CA GLN A 318 24.67 48.72 5.77
C GLN A 318 23.83 48.36 7.00
N ALA A 319 23.13 49.33 7.61
CA ALA A 319 22.27 49.06 8.76
C ALA A 319 21.12 48.07 8.43
N LEU A 320 20.52 48.15 7.24
CA LEU A 320 19.51 47.21 6.77
C LEU A 320 20.08 45.80 6.52
N LEU A 321 21.32 45.71 6.02
CA LEU A 321 22.02 44.44 5.83
C LEU A 321 22.38 43.78 7.17
N ASP A 322 22.88 44.57 8.13
CA ASP A 322 23.24 44.09 9.46
C ASP A 322 21.98 43.62 10.21
N GLU A 323 20.87 44.37 10.10
CA GLU A 323 19.58 43.95 10.65
C GLU A 323 19.06 42.69 9.94
N GLN A 324 19.15 42.58 8.61
CA GLN A 324 18.80 41.33 7.92
C GLN A 324 19.63 40.14 8.43
N ALA A 325 20.94 40.33 8.61
CA ALA A 325 21.83 39.28 9.12
C ALA A 325 21.46 38.84 10.54
N ARG A 326 21.01 39.77 11.41
CA ARG A 326 20.43 39.46 12.73
C ARG A 326 19.11 38.71 12.62
N LEU A 327 18.25 39.11 11.68
CA LEU A 327 16.90 38.57 11.53
C LEU A 327 16.86 37.15 10.94
N ILE A 328 17.82 36.76 10.09
CA ILE A 328 17.88 35.42 9.49
C ILE A 328 17.81 34.30 10.54
N PRO A 329 18.70 34.23 11.56
CA PRO A 329 18.63 33.21 12.59
C PRO A 329 17.40 33.35 13.51
N LEU A 330 16.91 34.56 13.76
CA LEU A 330 15.72 34.78 14.61
C LEU A 330 14.43 34.31 13.94
N PHE A 331 14.24 34.56 12.64
CA PHE A 331 13.11 34.01 11.90
C PHE A 331 13.20 32.49 11.76
N ASP A 332 14.40 31.92 11.67
CA ASP A 332 14.56 30.46 11.72
C ASP A 332 14.15 29.89 13.08
N ALA A 333 14.59 30.51 14.18
CA ALA A 333 14.17 30.17 15.53
C ALA A 333 12.65 30.34 15.71
N LEU A 334 12.06 31.40 15.15
CA LEU A 334 10.60 31.61 15.20
C LEU A 334 9.84 30.49 14.49
N ARG A 335 10.29 30.09 13.30
CA ARG A 335 9.72 28.93 12.58
C ARG A 335 9.84 27.65 13.41
N ALA A 336 10.99 27.45 14.07
CA ALA A 336 11.21 26.30 14.95
C ALA A 336 10.30 26.34 16.19
N ALA A 337 10.11 27.50 16.82
CA ALA A 337 9.23 27.67 17.98
C ALA A 337 7.75 27.44 17.63
N ARG A 338 7.30 27.92 16.46
CA ARG A 338 5.95 27.62 15.95
C ARG A 338 5.77 26.14 15.66
N ALA A 339 6.77 25.50 15.03
CA ALA A 339 6.77 24.06 14.79
C ALA A 339 6.71 23.25 16.09
N LEU A 340 7.43 23.67 17.12
CA LEU A 340 7.36 23.09 18.46
C LEU A 340 5.96 23.26 19.06
N ALA A 341 5.42 24.48 19.10
CA ALA A 341 4.13 24.78 19.72
C ALA A 341 2.99 23.94 19.11
N ARG A 342 2.90 23.88 17.77
CA ARG A 342 1.88 23.06 17.09
C ARG A 342 2.11 21.56 17.30
N THR A 343 3.37 21.11 17.35
CA THR A 343 3.69 19.70 17.65
C THR A 343 3.24 19.34 19.06
N LEU A 344 3.53 20.17 20.06
CA LEU A 344 3.09 19.94 21.44
C LEU A 344 1.55 19.90 21.55
N GLY A 345 0.85 20.85 20.90
CA GLY A 345 -0.61 20.86 20.85
C GLY A 345 -1.17 19.59 20.20
N LEU A 346 -0.60 19.18 19.06
CA LEU A 346 -1.01 17.97 18.36
C LEU A 346 -0.80 16.71 19.21
N PHE A 347 0.38 16.55 19.83
CA PHE A 347 0.69 15.37 20.64
C PHE A 347 -0.15 15.29 21.91
N ARG A 348 -0.61 16.42 22.47
CA ARG A 348 -1.58 16.44 23.57
C ARG A 348 -2.95 15.91 23.16
N LEU A 349 -3.49 16.39 22.04
CA LEU A 349 -4.75 15.88 21.48
C LEU A 349 -4.64 14.40 21.14
N ALA A 350 -3.55 14.04 20.46
CA ALA A 350 -3.21 12.67 20.07
C ALA A 350 -3.14 11.72 21.28
N ALA A 351 -2.46 12.12 22.36
CA ALA A 351 -2.34 11.31 23.58
C ALA A 351 -3.69 11.03 24.23
N GLU A 352 -4.58 12.03 24.29
CA GLU A 352 -5.92 11.85 24.84
C GLU A 352 -6.79 10.96 23.94
N ILE A 353 -6.72 11.12 22.62
CA ILE A 353 -7.41 10.23 21.67
C ILE A 353 -6.92 8.79 21.84
N HIS A 354 -5.61 8.57 21.86
CA HIS A 354 -5.03 7.25 22.09
C HIS A 354 -5.55 6.63 23.39
N ARG A 355 -5.55 7.39 24.49
CA ARG A 355 -6.05 6.93 25.79
C ARG A 355 -7.51 6.46 25.72
N ARG A 356 -8.38 7.18 25.00
CA ARG A 356 -9.80 6.80 24.84
C ARG A 356 -9.97 5.57 23.94
N VAL A 357 -9.22 5.50 22.84
CA VAL A 357 -9.21 4.34 21.95
C VAL A 357 -8.74 3.08 22.71
N GLU A 358 -7.66 3.16 23.50
CA GLU A 358 -7.21 2.04 24.34
C GLU A 358 -8.25 1.64 25.39
N ALA A 359 -8.93 2.61 26.01
CA ALA A 359 -10.00 2.34 26.97
C ALA A 359 -11.20 1.64 26.29
N GLN A 360 -11.55 2.04 25.06
CA GLN A 360 -12.59 1.37 24.26
C GLN A 360 -12.18 -0.06 23.90
N LYS A 361 -10.97 -0.27 23.37
CA LYS A 361 -10.43 -1.61 23.08
C LYS A 361 -10.41 -2.49 24.31
N THR A 362 -9.99 -1.95 25.46
CA THR A 362 -9.99 -2.67 26.74
C THR A 362 -11.41 -3.09 27.15
N ARG A 363 -12.41 -2.20 27.01
CA ARG A 363 -13.82 -2.52 27.31
C ARG A 363 -14.38 -3.63 26.42
N LEU A 364 -14.01 -3.63 25.14
CA LEU A 364 -14.42 -4.65 24.17
C LEU A 364 -13.62 -5.96 24.32
N GLY A 365 -12.54 -5.95 25.10
CA GLY A 365 -11.59 -7.04 25.11
C GLY A 365 -10.98 -7.26 23.72
N ALA A 366 -10.56 -6.20 23.04
CA ALA A 366 -10.10 -6.27 21.67
C ALA A 366 -8.66 -5.76 21.51
N LEU A 367 -7.93 -6.27 20.51
CA LEU A 367 -6.58 -5.86 20.13
C LEU A 367 -6.55 -5.55 18.63
N ASP A 368 -5.78 -4.54 18.21
CA ASP A 368 -5.49 -4.30 16.78
C ASP A 368 -4.20 -5.02 16.32
N PHE A 369 -3.86 -4.96 15.02
CA PHE A 369 -2.65 -5.62 14.51
C PHE A 369 -1.36 -5.09 15.13
N ASP A 370 -1.29 -3.80 15.44
CA ASP A 370 -0.13 -3.19 16.09
C ASP A 370 -0.01 -3.66 17.56
N ASP A 371 -1.13 -3.86 18.24
CA ASP A 371 -1.19 -4.44 19.59
C ASP A 371 -0.57 -5.83 19.63
N LEU A 372 -0.83 -6.66 18.61
CA LEU A 372 -0.28 -8.00 18.56
C LEU A 372 1.25 -7.98 18.64
N ILE A 373 1.89 -7.06 17.91
CA ILE A 373 3.35 -6.91 17.91
C ILE A 373 3.83 -6.36 19.26
N HIS A 374 3.26 -5.24 19.72
CA HIS A 374 3.70 -4.58 20.95
C HIS A 374 3.50 -5.46 22.19
N LYS A 375 2.33 -6.09 22.34
CA LYS A 375 2.04 -6.99 23.47
C LYS A 375 2.90 -8.24 23.44
N THR A 376 3.29 -8.72 22.25
CA THR A 376 4.24 -9.84 22.14
C THR A 376 5.64 -9.42 22.59
N LEU A 377 6.08 -8.21 22.26
CA LEU A 377 7.35 -7.67 22.78
C LEU A 377 7.30 -7.48 24.31
N ASP A 378 6.19 -6.97 24.85
CA ASP A 378 5.97 -6.86 26.30
C ASP A 378 6.00 -8.24 26.99
N LEU A 379 5.40 -9.26 26.38
CA LEU A 379 5.45 -10.63 26.87
C LEU A 379 6.90 -11.14 26.93
N LEU A 380 7.66 -10.94 25.85
CA LEU A 380 9.04 -11.40 25.71
C LEU A 380 10.02 -10.63 26.60
N SER A 381 9.67 -9.41 27.04
CA SER A 381 10.47 -8.64 28.00
C SER A 381 10.21 -9.06 29.45
N ARG A 382 9.00 -9.55 29.77
CA ARG A 382 8.61 -10.00 31.11
C ARG A 382 8.97 -11.45 31.39
N VAL A 383 8.97 -12.29 30.35
CA VAL A 383 9.14 -13.73 30.47
C VAL A 383 10.27 -14.19 29.56
N GLY A 384 11.14 -15.06 30.08
CA GLY A 384 12.25 -15.60 29.30
C GLY A 384 11.77 -16.30 28.02
N ALA A 385 12.42 -16.00 26.88
CA ALA A 385 12.07 -16.57 25.58
C ALA A 385 12.07 -18.12 25.59
N SER A 386 12.96 -18.74 26.38
CA SER A 386 13.01 -20.20 26.55
C SER A 386 11.74 -20.80 27.16
N TRP A 387 11.07 -20.09 28.07
CA TRP A 387 9.77 -20.51 28.61
C TRP A 387 8.67 -20.40 27.56
N VAL A 388 8.65 -19.31 26.80
CA VAL A 388 7.69 -19.10 25.71
C VAL A 388 7.84 -20.20 24.66
N LEU A 389 9.07 -20.49 24.24
CA LEU A 389 9.40 -21.60 23.34
C LEU A 389 9.05 -22.97 23.94
N TYR A 390 9.25 -23.19 25.22
CA TYR A 390 8.90 -24.47 25.86
C TYR A 390 7.40 -24.76 25.81
N LYS A 391 6.57 -23.73 26.08
CA LYS A 391 5.10 -23.83 26.12
C LYS A 391 4.43 -23.82 24.74
N LEU A 392 5.15 -23.43 23.68
CA LEU A 392 4.74 -23.57 22.29
C LEU A 392 4.66 -25.07 21.91
N ASP A 393 3.60 -25.78 22.34
CA ASP A 393 3.26 -27.19 22.03
C ASP A 393 4.30 -27.96 21.19
N ARG A 394 5.39 -28.37 21.85
CA ARG A 394 6.58 -29.14 21.38
C ARG A 394 7.88 -28.37 21.18
N GLY A 395 7.91 -27.04 21.20
CA GLY A 395 9.08 -26.20 21.00
C GLY A 395 9.44 -25.95 19.53
N VAL A 396 10.05 -24.80 19.24
CA VAL A 396 10.53 -24.45 17.89
C VAL A 396 12.03 -24.74 17.80
N ASP A 397 12.43 -25.54 16.81
CA ASP A 397 13.84 -25.85 16.56
C ASP A 397 14.34 -25.16 15.27
N HIS A 398 13.44 -24.86 14.34
CA HIS A 398 13.78 -24.21 13.07
C HIS A 398 12.85 -23.03 12.79
N VAL A 399 13.43 -21.87 12.53
CA VAL A 399 12.69 -20.66 12.12
C VAL A 399 13.11 -20.29 10.70
N LEU A 400 12.13 -20.21 9.81
CA LEU A 400 12.30 -19.83 8.41
C LEU A 400 11.51 -18.55 8.16
N VAL A 401 12.15 -17.55 7.55
CA VAL A 401 11.54 -16.24 7.26
C VAL A 401 11.61 -16.00 5.75
N ASP A 402 10.43 -15.88 5.12
CA ASP A 402 10.29 -15.46 3.72
C ASP A 402 10.12 -13.95 3.62
N GLU A 403 10.51 -13.38 2.48
CA GLU A 403 10.49 -11.93 2.19
C GLU A 403 11.06 -11.08 3.35
N ALA A 404 12.20 -11.51 3.88
CA ALA A 404 12.80 -10.93 5.08
C ALA A 404 13.11 -9.42 4.94
N GLN A 405 13.25 -8.88 3.71
CA GLN A 405 13.43 -7.44 3.47
C GLN A 405 12.20 -6.57 3.80
N ASP A 406 11.02 -7.18 3.97
CA ASP A 406 9.76 -6.49 4.26
C ASP A 406 9.38 -6.56 5.76
N THR A 407 10.25 -7.18 6.57
CA THR A 407 10.05 -7.28 8.02
C THR A 407 10.43 -5.96 8.68
N ASN A 408 9.56 -5.43 9.54
CA ASN A 408 9.83 -4.18 10.26
C ASN A 408 10.78 -4.40 11.47
N PRO A 409 11.39 -3.34 12.03
CA PRO A 409 12.35 -3.48 13.12
C PRO A 409 11.82 -4.17 14.39
N GLN A 410 10.55 -3.95 14.75
CA GLN A 410 9.91 -4.55 15.93
C GLN A 410 9.66 -6.05 15.74
N GLN A 411 9.26 -6.43 14.53
CA GLN A 411 9.12 -7.81 14.12
C GLN A 411 10.46 -8.54 14.13
N TRP A 412 11.54 -7.89 13.68
CA TRP A 412 12.90 -8.40 13.82
C TRP A 412 13.32 -8.55 15.29
N GLU A 413 12.91 -7.64 16.19
CA GLU A 413 13.14 -7.78 17.63
C GLU A 413 12.49 -9.07 18.16
N ILE A 414 11.21 -9.32 17.86
CA ILE A 414 10.52 -10.57 18.25
C ILE A 414 11.32 -11.80 17.77
N LEU A 415 11.75 -11.82 16.51
CA LEU A 415 12.53 -12.92 15.95
C LEU A 415 13.89 -13.07 16.63
N ARG A 416 14.58 -11.97 16.93
CA ARG A 416 15.87 -11.97 17.63
C ARG A 416 15.72 -12.51 19.04
N THR A 417 14.70 -12.09 19.78
CA THR A 417 14.45 -12.58 21.14
C THR A 417 14.08 -14.07 21.14
N LEU A 418 13.19 -14.50 20.23
CA LEU A 418 12.78 -15.91 20.12
C LEU A 418 13.91 -16.83 19.66
N THR A 419 14.87 -16.34 18.87
CA THR A 419 15.94 -17.18 18.32
C THR A 419 17.31 -16.97 18.98
N ALA A 420 17.37 -16.19 20.06
CA ALA A 420 18.62 -15.83 20.73
C ALA A 420 19.45 -17.06 21.15
N GLU A 421 18.79 -18.09 21.68
CA GLU A 421 19.45 -19.32 22.15
C GLU A 421 19.88 -20.27 21.02
N PHE A 422 19.50 -20.01 19.76
CA PHE A 422 19.82 -20.92 18.64
C PHE A 422 21.30 -20.85 18.26
N ALA A 423 22.00 -19.81 18.71
CA ALA A 423 23.44 -19.63 18.52
C ALA A 423 24.25 -19.80 19.82
N ALA A 424 23.65 -20.28 20.90
CA ALA A 424 24.31 -20.42 22.20
C ALA A 424 24.90 -21.83 22.39
N GLY A 425 25.91 -22.22 21.60
CA GLY A 425 26.71 -23.44 21.78
C GLY A 425 25.91 -24.75 21.97
N GLU A 426 26.54 -25.79 22.54
CA GLU A 426 25.85 -27.04 22.90
C GLU A 426 24.79 -26.77 23.98
N GLY A 427 23.54 -26.58 23.56
CA GLY A 427 22.40 -26.50 24.46
C GLY A 427 22.16 -27.82 25.21
N ALA A 428 21.34 -27.78 26.27
CA ALA A 428 21.01 -28.94 27.11
C ALA A 428 20.37 -30.14 26.37
N ARG A 429 20.00 -29.97 25.09
CA ARG A 429 19.59 -31.03 24.16
C ARG A 429 20.57 -31.00 22.98
N GLY A 430 21.18 -32.13 22.62
CA GLY A 430 22.04 -32.26 21.44
C GLY A 430 21.30 -32.18 20.09
N LEU A 431 20.36 -31.24 19.97
CA LEU A 431 19.52 -31.00 18.80
C LEU A 431 20.01 -29.75 18.06
N THR A 432 20.21 -29.85 16.75
CA THR A 432 20.63 -28.72 15.90
C THR A 432 19.45 -27.78 15.67
N ARG A 433 19.53 -26.55 16.19
CA ARG A 433 18.56 -25.48 15.92
C ARG A 433 19.06 -24.56 14.83
N THR A 434 18.20 -24.14 13.91
CA THR A 434 18.64 -23.33 12.77
C THR A 434 17.72 -22.15 12.48
N ARG A 435 18.34 -21.10 11.93
CA ARG A 435 17.67 -19.91 11.42
C ARG A 435 17.85 -19.86 9.90
N PHE A 436 16.78 -19.58 9.18
CA PHE A 436 16.78 -19.43 7.74
C PHE A 436 16.05 -18.14 7.36
N ALA A 437 16.68 -17.28 6.56
CA ALA A 437 16.03 -16.11 6.00
C ALA A 437 16.27 -16.05 4.49
N VAL A 438 15.24 -15.72 3.73
CA VAL A 438 15.34 -15.50 2.28
C VAL A 438 14.68 -14.17 1.91
N GLY A 439 15.32 -13.44 1.00
CA GLY A 439 14.79 -12.15 0.57
C GLY A 439 15.63 -11.47 -0.50
N ASP A 440 15.15 -10.31 -0.92
CA ASP A 440 15.82 -9.42 -1.85
C ASP A 440 15.67 -7.95 -1.40
N PRO A 441 16.71 -7.30 -0.86
CA PRO A 441 16.60 -5.91 -0.39
C PRO A 441 16.17 -4.95 -1.53
N LYS A 442 16.47 -5.30 -2.79
CA LYS A 442 16.06 -4.54 -3.98
C LYS A 442 14.55 -4.52 -4.19
N GLN A 443 13.82 -5.45 -3.58
CA GLN A 443 12.37 -5.58 -3.68
C GLN A 443 11.64 -5.08 -2.42
N SER A 444 12.33 -4.46 -1.46
CA SER A 444 11.67 -3.84 -0.30
C SER A 444 10.91 -2.60 -0.76
N ILE A 445 9.57 -2.66 -0.73
CA ILE A 445 8.67 -1.61 -1.22
C ILE A 445 7.50 -1.34 -0.26
N TYR A 446 7.62 -1.81 0.99
CA TYR A 446 6.58 -1.70 2.03
C TYR A 446 7.02 -0.75 3.15
N SER A 447 7.81 0.28 2.83
CA SER A 447 8.24 1.28 3.81
C SER A 447 7.08 2.01 4.51
N PHE A 448 5.94 2.16 3.81
CA PHE A 448 4.71 2.71 4.39
C PHE A 448 4.06 1.82 5.47
N GLN A 449 4.44 0.54 5.55
CA GLN A 449 4.07 -0.40 6.61
C GLN A 449 5.19 -0.57 7.67
N GLY A 450 6.22 0.28 7.61
CA GLY A 450 7.33 0.28 8.57
C GLY A 450 8.50 -0.66 8.23
N ALA A 451 8.49 -1.32 7.06
CA ALA A 451 9.64 -2.11 6.62
C ALA A 451 10.88 -1.21 6.44
N ASP A 452 12.02 -1.64 6.97
CA ASP A 452 13.32 -0.97 6.76
C ASP A 452 14.30 -1.94 6.07
N PRO A 453 14.66 -1.70 4.80
CA PRO A 453 15.58 -2.58 4.08
C PRO A 453 17.00 -2.62 4.67
N ARG A 454 17.37 -1.68 5.54
CA ARG A 454 18.66 -1.70 6.25
C ARG A 454 18.72 -2.84 7.26
N GLU A 455 17.60 -3.20 7.88
CA GLU A 455 17.51 -4.30 8.85
C GLU A 455 17.87 -5.64 8.23
N PHE A 456 17.62 -5.83 6.93
CA PHE A 456 18.00 -7.04 6.21
C PHE A 456 19.52 -7.26 6.28
N GLU A 457 20.31 -6.22 6.01
CA GLU A 457 21.77 -6.30 6.03
C GLU A 457 22.35 -6.33 7.45
N LEU A 458 21.79 -5.52 8.35
CA LEU A 458 22.19 -5.50 9.77
C LEU A 458 21.98 -6.87 10.42
N THR A 459 20.82 -7.49 10.18
CA THR A 459 20.47 -8.80 10.74
C THR A 459 21.32 -9.92 10.12
N ARG A 460 21.56 -9.90 8.81
CA ARG A 460 22.48 -10.85 8.14
C ARG A 460 23.85 -10.86 8.82
N ARG A 461 24.46 -9.68 9.00
CA ARG A 461 25.76 -9.53 9.65
C ARG A 461 25.74 -9.98 11.10
N ALA A 462 24.67 -9.68 11.84
CA ALA A 462 24.51 -10.11 13.22
C ALA A 462 24.41 -11.64 13.33
N TRP A 463 23.68 -12.30 12.44
CA TRP A 463 23.57 -13.76 12.41
C TRP A 463 24.89 -14.44 12.06
N GLY A 464 25.63 -13.89 11.08
CA GLY A 464 26.97 -14.38 10.72
C GLY A 464 27.94 -14.33 11.90
N ARG A 465 28.05 -13.16 12.56
CA ARG A 465 28.90 -13.02 13.76
C ARG A 465 28.49 -13.95 14.90
N ALA A 466 27.19 -14.15 15.12
CA ALA A 466 26.69 -15.05 16.15
C ALA A 466 27.04 -16.52 15.85
N ALA A 467 26.97 -16.94 14.58
CA ALA A 467 27.35 -18.29 14.17
C ALA A 467 28.87 -18.51 14.32
N GLU A 468 29.68 -17.55 13.86
CA GLU A 468 31.14 -17.57 14.03
C GLU A 468 31.55 -17.65 15.50
N GLY A 469 30.94 -16.82 16.36
CA GLY A 469 31.20 -16.81 17.80
C GLY A 469 30.83 -18.12 18.51
N ALA A 470 29.90 -18.89 17.94
CA ALA A 470 29.47 -20.19 18.44
C ALA A 470 30.23 -21.38 17.82
N GLY A 471 31.13 -21.13 16.86
CA GLY A 471 31.82 -22.18 16.11
C GLY A 471 30.90 -22.97 15.17
N HIS A 472 29.76 -22.39 14.76
CA HIS A 472 28.83 -23.00 13.82
C HIS A 472 29.03 -22.47 12.40
N ASP A 473 28.88 -23.36 11.42
CA ASP A 473 28.90 -22.97 10.01
C ASP A 473 27.65 -22.14 9.64
N PHE A 474 27.87 -21.05 8.91
CA PHE A 474 26.83 -20.19 8.38
C PHE A 474 26.83 -20.19 6.85
N ALA A 475 25.66 -20.43 6.25
CA ALA A 475 25.49 -20.44 4.80
C ALA A 475 24.96 -19.08 4.32
N ASP A 476 25.87 -18.15 4.01
CA ASP A 476 25.54 -16.92 3.31
C ASP A 476 25.54 -17.17 1.80
N VAL A 477 24.36 -17.17 1.17
CA VAL A 477 24.15 -17.63 -0.20
C VAL A 477 23.54 -16.52 -1.05
N SER A 478 24.21 -16.18 -2.15
CA SER A 478 23.68 -15.27 -3.17
C SER A 478 23.16 -16.06 -4.38
N LEU A 479 21.89 -15.87 -4.74
CA LEU A 479 21.27 -16.49 -5.93
C LEU A 479 21.01 -15.44 -7.01
N ARG A 480 21.75 -15.55 -8.11
CA ARG A 480 21.70 -14.57 -9.23
C ARG A 480 20.95 -15.08 -10.46
N LEU A 481 20.81 -16.40 -10.60
CA LEU A 481 20.18 -17.05 -11.76
C LEU A 481 18.66 -16.97 -11.66
N SER A 482 18.03 -16.20 -12.54
CA SER A 482 16.58 -16.09 -12.70
C SER A 482 16.05 -17.24 -13.57
N PHE A 483 15.05 -17.95 -13.07
CA PHE A 483 14.29 -18.97 -13.80
C PHE A 483 13.10 -18.38 -14.56
N ARG A 484 12.93 -17.06 -14.46
CA ARG A 484 11.73 -16.36 -14.90
C ARG A 484 11.99 -15.52 -16.13
N THR A 485 12.95 -14.62 -16.04
CA THR A 485 13.09 -13.53 -17.00
C THR A 485 14.15 -13.84 -18.05
N ALA A 486 13.87 -13.51 -19.31
CA ALA A 486 14.79 -13.63 -20.44
C ALA A 486 16.03 -12.76 -20.24
N SER A 487 17.16 -13.19 -20.82
CA SER A 487 18.46 -12.53 -20.64
C SER A 487 18.45 -11.05 -21.04
N HIS A 488 17.80 -10.70 -22.15
CA HIS A 488 17.81 -9.32 -22.65
C HIS A 488 17.04 -8.35 -21.74
N VAL A 489 15.92 -8.78 -21.16
CA VAL A 489 15.16 -8.00 -20.18
C VAL A 489 15.97 -7.82 -18.89
N LEU A 490 16.68 -8.85 -18.43
CA LEU A 490 17.58 -8.73 -17.27
C LEU A 490 18.78 -7.82 -17.55
N ALA A 491 19.35 -7.88 -18.75
CA ALA A 491 20.42 -6.98 -19.17
C ALA A 491 19.95 -5.51 -19.20
N ALA A 492 18.72 -5.26 -19.65
CA ALA A 492 18.08 -3.95 -19.55
C ALA A 492 17.92 -3.49 -18.10
N VAL A 493 17.46 -4.36 -17.19
CA VAL A 493 17.41 -4.04 -15.75
C VAL A 493 18.80 -3.69 -15.22
N ASP A 494 19.82 -4.50 -15.52
CA ASP A 494 21.19 -4.25 -15.07
C ASP A 494 21.79 -2.97 -15.67
N ALA A 495 21.46 -2.62 -16.92
CA ALA A 495 21.86 -1.38 -17.54
C ALA A 495 21.23 -0.15 -16.86
N VAL A 496 19.93 -0.21 -16.56
CA VAL A 496 19.22 0.87 -15.85
C VAL A 496 19.79 1.10 -14.45
N PHE A 497 20.02 0.03 -13.70
CA PHE A 497 20.56 0.12 -12.34
C PHE A 497 22.11 0.14 -12.28
N GLY A 498 22.79 0.09 -13.43
CA GLY A 498 24.23 0.36 -13.54
C GLY A 498 24.57 1.84 -13.40
N VAL A 499 23.58 2.74 -13.53
CA VAL A 499 23.73 4.17 -13.24
C VAL A 499 23.74 4.39 -11.72
N PRO A 500 24.78 5.02 -11.14
CA PRO A 500 24.90 5.15 -9.67
C PRO A 500 23.68 5.77 -8.97
N ASP A 501 23.09 6.80 -9.59
CA ASP A 501 21.89 7.48 -9.08
C ASP A 501 20.64 6.58 -9.04
N HIS A 502 20.55 5.61 -9.96
CA HIS A 502 19.44 4.65 -10.01
C HIS A 502 19.66 3.51 -9.02
N PHE A 503 20.93 3.16 -8.74
CA PHE A 503 21.29 2.11 -7.77
C PHE A 503 21.12 2.56 -6.31
N ALA A 504 21.08 3.86 -6.04
CA ALA A 504 20.87 4.40 -4.70
C ALA A 504 19.61 3.78 -4.05
N GLY A 505 19.79 3.17 -2.88
CA GLY A 505 18.71 2.51 -2.13
C GLY A 505 18.44 1.04 -2.48
N LEU A 506 19.06 0.47 -3.52
CA LEU A 506 18.88 -0.95 -3.85
C LEU A 506 19.74 -1.89 -3.00
N SER A 507 20.89 -1.41 -2.54
CA SER A 507 21.80 -2.13 -1.65
C SER A 507 22.24 -1.24 -0.48
N PHE A 508 22.37 -1.88 0.68
CA PHE A 508 22.94 -1.27 1.89
C PHE A 508 24.29 -1.91 2.27
N ASP A 509 24.81 -2.77 1.39
CA ASP A 509 26.16 -3.31 1.50
C ASP A 509 27.13 -2.50 0.62
N ALA A 510 28.14 -1.92 1.26
CA ALA A 510 29.18 -1.10 0.62
C ALA A 510 30.07 -1.91 -0.35
N GLY A 511 30.08 -3.24 -0.25
CA GLY A 511 30.81 -4.14 -1.15
C GLY A 511 29.99 -4.73 -2.30
N ALA A 512 28.73 -4.33 -2.47
CA ALA A 512 27.84 -4.95 -3.46
C ALA A 512 28.27 -4.62 -4.90
N PRO A 513 28.42 -5.62 -5.79
CA PRO A 513 28.89 -5.42 -7.18
C PRO A 513 27.82 -4.83 -8.13
N GLY A 514 26.81 -4.12 -7.63
CA GLY A 514 25.65 -3.65 -8.40
C GLY A 514 24.54 -4.70 -8.54
N THR A 515 23.60 -4.46 -9.46
CA THR A 515 22.65 -5.49 -9.90
C THR A 515 23.34 -6.39 -10.92
N VAL A 516 23.46 -7.68 -10.60
CA VAL A 516 24.02 -8.67 -11.51
C VAL A 516 23.05 -9.84 -11.60
N HIS A 517 22.43 -10.01 -12.75
CA HIS A 517 21.51 -11.11 -13.03
C HIS A 517 22.08 -12.08 -14.06
N ALA A 518 21.64 -13.34 -13.96
CA ALA A 518 21.79 -14.35 -15.01
C ALA A 518 20.42 -14.94 -15.32
N SER A 519 20.20 -15.44 -16.53
CA SER A 519 18.97 -16.15 -16.89
C SER A 519 19.23 -17.63 -17.11
N ALA A 520 18.38 -18.49 -16.53
CA ALA A 520 18.34 -19.91 -16.87
C ALA A 520 17.63 -20.16 -18.22
N ARG A 521 16.95 -19.15 -18.77
CA ARG A 521 16.22 -19.17 -20.06
C ARG A 521 17.11 -18.68 -21.20
N ALA A 522 18.31 -19.27 -21.30
CA ALA A 522 19.26 -18.93 -22.36
C ALA A 522 18.65 -19.18 -23.75
N GLY A 523 18.74 -18.19 -24.66
CA GLY A 523 18.25 -18.30 -26.03
C GLY A 523 16.76 -17.99 -26.23
N VAL A 524 16.00 -17.65 -25.18
CA VAL A 524 14.65 -17.11 -25.33
C VAL A 524 14.74 -15.62 -25.71
N PRO A 525 14.12 -15.18 -26.81
CA PRO A 525 14.16 -13.77 -27.22
C PRO A 525 13.44 -12.91 -26.18
N GLY A 526 14.13 -11.88 -25.70
CA GLY A 526 13.56 -10.84 -24.85
C GLY A 526 13.53 -9.50 -25.57
N ALA A 527 12.52 -8.68 -25.26
CA ALA A 527 12.36 -7.35 -25.84
C ALA A 527 12.00 -6.31 -24.77
N VAL A 528 12.52 -5.09 -24.95
CA VAL A 528 12.19 -3.92 -24.15
C VAL A 528 11.75 -2.81 -25.11
N GLU A 529 10.51 -2.32 -24.95
CA GLU A 529 9.95 -1.21 -25.71
C GLU A 529 9.84 0.04 -24.83
N LEU A 530 10.26 1.19 -25.39
CA LEU A 530 10.01 2.51 -24.84
C LEU A 530 9.17 3.31 -25.85
N TRP A 531 8.02 3.80 -25.41
CA TRP A 531 7.17 4.64 -26.24
C TRP A 531 7.52 6.12 -26.07
N GLY A 532 7.22 6.94 -27.08
CA GLY A 532 7.29 8.40 -26.96
C GLY A 532 6.31 8.92 -25.91
N ILE A 533 6.69 10.00 -25.20
CA ILE A 533 5.85 10.62 -24.19
C ILE A 533 4.61 11.22 -24.86
N GLU A 534 3.43 10.78 -24.44
CA GLU A 534 2.17 11.41 -24.88
C GLU A 534 2.04 12.80 -24.23
N GLU A 535 1.98 13.82 -25.07
CA GLU A 535 1.90 15.24 -24.67
C GLU A 535 0.44 15.72 -24.59
N PRO A 536 0.13 16.75 -23.76
CA PRO A 536 -1.18 17.38 -23.76
C PRO A 536 -1.46 17.99 -25.14
N ALA A 537 -2.58 17.59 -25.74
CA ALA A 537 -3.07 18.23 -26.96
C ALA A 537 -4.02 19.37 -26.58
N GLU A 538 -3.88 20.53 -27.25
CA GLU A 538 -4.88 21.60 -27.14
C GLU A 538 -6.22 21.09 -27.70
N ALA A 539 -7.27 21.16 -26.88
CA ALA A 539 -8.63 20.84 -27.27
C ALA A 539 -9.49 22.10 -27.17
N GLU A 540 -10.44 22.27 -28.08
CA GLU A 540 -11.49 23.28 -27.92
C GLU A 540 -12.29 22.97 -26.64
N GLU A 541 -12.49 23.98 -25.79
CA GLU A 541 -13.30 23.81 -24.58
C GLU A 541 -14.68 23.26 -24.96
N PRO A 542 -15.09 22.10 -24.41
CA PRO A 542 -16.40 21.55 -24.72
C PRO A 542 -17.49 22.53 -24.26
N ASP A 543 -18.58 22.60 -25.02
CA ASP A 543 -19.75 23.42 -24.66
C ASP A 543 -20.22 23.06 -23.24
N ALA A 544 -20.08 24.02 -22.32
CA ALA A 544 -20.31 23.86 -20.88
C ALA A 544 -21.73 23.39 -20.52
N TRP A 545 -22.66 23.42 -21.47
CA TRP A 545 -24.05 22.99 -21.30
C TRP A 545 -24.32 21.54 -21.74
N ALA A 546 -23.45 20.92 -22.54
CA ALA A 546 -23.70 19.60 -23.13
C ALA A 546 -22.84 18.47 -22.54
N ALA A 547 -21.70 18.79 -21.93
CA ALA A 547 -20.80 17.80 -21.34
C ALA A 547 -21.00 17.69 -19.80
N PRO A 548 -21.00 16.47 -19.22
CA PRO A 548 -20.96 16.31 -17.77
C PRO A 548 -19.72 17.01 -17.19
N VAL A 549 -19.90 17.76 -16.10
CA VAL A 549 -18.82 18.53 -15.43
C VAL A 549 -17.64 17.64 -15.01
N ASP A 550 -17.90 16.35 -14.76
CA ASP A 550 -16.91 15.38 -14.28
C ASP A 550 -16.34 14.47 -15.38
N ALA A 551 -16.68 14.69 -16.66
CA ALA A 551 -16.16 13.87 -17.76
C ALA A 551 -14.68 14.23 -18.03
N PRO A 552 -13.74 13.27 -17.91
CA PRO A 552 -12.34 13.56 -18.18
C PRO A 552 -12.14 13.90 -19.67
N GLU A 553 -11.30 14.90 -19.94
CA GLU A 553 -11.04 15.38 -21.30
C GLU A 553 -10.57 14.24 -22.22
N PRO A 554 -11.25 13.97 -23.36
CA PRO A 554 -10.92 12.84 -24.24
C PRO A 554 -9.49 12.83 -24.78
N ASN A 555 -8.84 14.00 -24.80
CA ASN A 555 -7.48 14.23 -25.28
C ASN A 555 -6.44 14.33 -24.15
N ALA A 556 -6.84 14.11 -22.90
CA ALA A 556 -5.90 14.08 -21.79
C ALA A 556 -4.81 13.01 -22.06
N PRO A 557 -3.52 13.29 -21.82
CA PRO A 557 -2.43 12.35 -22.10
C PRO A 557 -2.63 10.96 -21.49
N ALA A 558 -3.17 10.92 -20.27
CA ALA A 558 -3.52 9.69 -19.55
C ALA A 558 -4.55 8.83 -20.30
N ILE A 559 -5.51 9.47 -20.99
CA ILE A 559 -6.54 8.79 -21.77
C ILE A 559 -5.97 8.32 -23.12
N VAL A 560 -5.16 9.15 -23.77
CA VAL A 560 -4.54 8.83 -25.06
C VAL A 560 -3.62 7.61 -24.92
N VAL A 561 -2.73 7.61 -23.92
CA VAL A 561 -1.83 6.46 -23.67
C VAL A 561 -2.64 5.21 -23.31
N ALA A 562 -3.72 5.34 -22.53
CA ALA A 562 -4.58 4.22 -22.16
C ALA A 562 -5.22 3.54 -23.38
N ARG A 563 -5.76 4.34 -24.31
CA ARG A 563 -6.31 3.86 -25.58
C ARG A 563 -5.24 3.29 -26.50
N ARG A 564 -4.02 3.84 -26.46
CA ARG A 564 -2.86 3.30 -27.19
C ARG A 564 -2.48 1.92 -26.68
N ILE A 565 -2.42 1.73 -25.35
CA ILE A 565 -2.19 0.43 -24.70
C ILE A 565 -3.27 -0.58 -25.09
N ALA A 566 -4.56 -0.20 -25.01
CA ALA A 566 -5.64 -1.11 -25.38
C ALA A 566 -5.56 -1.56 -26.86
N ARG A 567 -5.15 -0.66 -27.77
CA ARG A 567 -4.88 -1.01 -29.18
C ARG A 567 -3.68 -1.94 -29.32
N ALA A 568 -2.58 -1.64 -28.63
CA ALA A 568 -1.38 -2.47 -28.66
C ALA A 568 -1.67 -3.90 -28.18
N VAL A 569 -2.35 -4.05 -27.03
CA VAL A 569 -2.73 -5.35 -26.47
C VAL A 569 -3.67 -6.12 -27.41
N LYS A 570 -4.63 -5.43 -28.04
CA LYS A 570 -5.46 -6.06 -29.08
C LYS A 570 -4.61 -6.58 -30.23
N THR A 571 -3.67 -5.79 -30.74
CA THR A 571 -2.75 -6.22 -31.80
C THR A 571 -1.90 -7.41 -31.37
N TRP A 572 -1.31 -7.38 -30.17
CA TRP A 572 -0.50 -8.47 -29.61
C TRP A 572 -1.26 -9.77 -29.44
N THR A 573 -2.56 -9.70 -29.15
CA THR A 573 -3.42 -10.87 -28.96
C THR A 573 -4.05 -11.39 -30.25
N THR A 574 -4.10 -10.59 -31.32
CA THR A 574 -4.72 -10.99 -32.61
C THR A 574 -3.74 -11.17 -33.77
N LYS A 575 -2.78 -10.24 -33.94
CA LYS A 575 -1.83 -10.20 -35.07
C LYS A 575 -0.41 -10.58 -34.65
N GLY A 576 -0.09 -10.37 -33.37
CA GLY A 576 1.25 -10.55 -32.80
C GLY A 576 1.96 -9.23 -32.52
N ASP A 577 3.07 -9.30 -31.78
CA ASP A 577 3.94 -8.17 -31.48
C ASP A 577 4.91 -7.82 -32.62
N ALA A 578 5.81 -6.86 -32.39
CA ALA A 578 6.82 -6.44 -33.38
C ALA A 578 7.80 -7.59 -33.77
N CYS A 579 7.83 -8.68 -33.00
CA CYS A 579 8.58 -9.90 -33.27
C CYS A 579 7.70 -11.02 -33.86
N GLY A 580 6.42 -10.76 -34.14
CA GLY A 580 5.46 -11.70 -34.71
C GLY A 580 4.88 -12.70 -33.70
N ARG A 581 5.10 -12.52 -32.39
CA ARG A 581 4.59 -13.42 -31.35
C ARG A 581 3.18 -13.04 -30.93
N ILE A 582 2.25 -13.99 -31.00
CA ILE A 582 0.87 -13.82 -30.53
C ILE A 582 0.78 -14.22 -29.05
N TRP A 583 0.17 -13.33 -28.26
CA TRP A 583 0.03 -13.48 -26.81
C TRP A 583 -1.40 -13.83 -26.42
N ARG A 584 -1.59 -14.54 -25.31
CA ARG A 584 -2.92 -14.70 -24.71
C ARG A 584 -3.23 -13.47 -23.84
N PRO A 585 -4.49 -13.05 -23.69
CA PRO A 585 -4.84 -11.96 -22.78
C PRO A 585 -4.29 -12.15 -21.35
N GLY A 586 -4.32 -13.39 -20.82
CA GLY A 586 -3.75 -13.73 -19.51
C GLY A 586 -2.22 -13.56 -19.41
N ASP A 587 -1.50 -13.48 -20.53
CA ASP A 587 -0.06 -13.28 -20.57
C ASP A 587 0.35 -11.80 -20.38
N VAL A 588 -0.62 -10.88 -20.37
CA VAL A 588 -0.39 -9.44 -20.29
C VAL A 588 -0.73 -8.91 -18.89
N LEU A 589 0.22 -8.20 -18.31
CA LEU A 589 0.09 -7.51 -17.03
C LEU A 589 0.40 -6.02 -17.20
N ILE A 590 -0.53 -5.16 -16.80
CA ILE A 590 -0.39 -3.71 -16.87
C ILE A 590 -0.20 -3.17 -15.46
N LEU A 591 0.87 -2.40 -15.27
CA LEU A 591 1.32 -1.86 -14.00
C LEU A 591 1.24 -0.34 -13.98
N VAL A 592 0.65 0.19 -12.91
CA VAL A 592 0.66 1.62 -12.58
C VAL A 592 1.32 1.85 -11.22
N ARG A 593 1.88 3.04 -10.99
CA ARG A 593 2.38 3.41 -9.64
C ARG A 593 1.24 3.62 -8.65
N LYS A 594 0.17 4.29 -9.09
CA LYS A 594 -1.04 4.63 -8.33
C LYS A 594 -2.26 4.46 -9.22
N ARG A 595 -3.43 4.21 -8.62
CA ARG A 595 -4.70 4.20 -9.36
C ARG A 595 -5.04 5.64 -9.76
N SER A 596 -4.91 5.96 -11.04
CA SER A 596 -5.19 7.28 -11.61
C SER A 596 -6.19 7.15 -12.77
N ALA A 597 -6.55 8.26 -13.43
CA ALA A 597 -7.42 8.22 -14.62
C ALA A 597 -6.93 7.24 -15.71
N ALA A 598 -5.61 7.09 -15.88
CA ALA A 598 -5.02 6.12 -16.81
C ALA A 598 -5.37 4.66 -16.44
N PHE A 599 -5.44 4.33 -15.14
CA PHE A 599 -5.78 2.99 -14.66
C PHE A 599 -7.20 2.60 -15.07
N GLU A 600 -8.16 3.50 -14.85
CA GLU A 600 -9.56 3.26 -15.17
C GLU A 600 -9.82 3.27 -16.69
N GLU A 601 -9.22 4.23 -17.40
CA GLU A 601 -9.40 4.34 -18.86
C GLU A 601 -8.78 3.15 -19.59
N VAL A 602 -7.66 2.59 -19.14
CA VAL A 602 -7.06 1.38 -19.75
C VAL A 602 -8.05 0.21 -19.72
N ILE A 603 -8.70 -0.02 -18.57
CA ILE A 603 -9.72 -1.08 -18.41
C ILE A 603 -10.92 -0.79 -19.33
N ARG A 604 -11.41 0.45 -19.32
CA ARG A 604 -12.55 0.88 -20.16
C ARG A 604 -12.26 0.72 -21.65
N ALA A 605 -11.09 1.16 -22.11
CA ALA A 605 -10.68 1.09 -23.50
C ALA A 605 -10.52 -0.36 -23.98
N MET A 606 -9.97 -1.25 -23.15
CA MET A 606 -9.89 -2.68 -23.46
C MET A 606 -11.28 -3.32 -23.58
N LYS A 607 -12.19 -3.04 -22.63
CA LYS A 607 -13.59 -3.51 -22.71
C LYS A 607 -14.26 -3.02 -24.00
N GLY A 608 -14.07 -1.76 -24.37
CA GLY A 608 -14.61 -1.20 -25.62
C GLY A 608 -14.05 -1.84 -26.89
N LEU A 609 -12.83 -2.38 -26.84
CA LEU A 609 -12.20 -3.08 -27.96
C LEU A 609 -12.45 -4.60 -27.96
N GLY A 610 -13.17 -5.12 -26.97
CA GLY A 610 -13.45 -6.55 -26.80
C GLY A 610 -12.25 -7.37 -26.30
N VAL A 611 -11.26 -6.73 -25.69
CA VAL A 611 -10.12 -7.43 -25.06
C VAL A 611 -10.56 -7.90 -23.67
N PRO A 612 -10.48 -9.20 -23.35
CA PRO A 612 -10.78 -9.70 -22.01
C PRO A 612 -9.82 -9.09 -21.00
N VAL A 613 -10.34 -8.29 -20.08
CA VAL A 613 -9.57 -7.63 -19.02
C VAL A 613 -10.24 -7.94 -17.69
N ALA A 614 -9.44 -8.33 -16.71
CA ALA A 614 -9.88 -8.40 -15.34
C ALA A 614 -10.33 -7.00 -14.90
N GLY A 615 -11.44 -6.90 -14.17
CA GLY A 615 -11.83 -5.63 -13.54
C GLY A 615 -10.75 -5.12 -12.57
N GLN A 616 -11.06 -4.05 -11.86
CA GLN A 616 -10.11 -3.46 -10.92
C GLN A 616 -9.63 -4.49 -9.87
N ASP A 617 -8.35 -4.44 -9.50
CA ASP A 617 -7.73 -5.31 -8.49
C ASP A 617 -8.34 -5.17 -7.10
N ARG A 618 -8.91 -4.00 -6.82
CA ARG A 618 -9.79 -3.73 -5.69
C ARG A 618 -11.12 -3.23 -6.22
N LEU A 619 -12.18 -3.90 -5.81
CA LEU A 619 -13.54 -3.48 -6.09
C LEU A 619 -13.98 -2.54 -4.95
N GLU A 620 -14.24 -1.27 -5.23
CA GLU A 620 -14.90 -0.37 -4.28
C GLU A 620 -16.39 -0.72 -4.22
N VAL A 621 -16.76 -1.55 -3.25
CA VAL A 621 -18.11 -2.15 -3.16
C VAL A 621 -19.14 -1.05 -2.94
N ALA A 622 -18.90 -0.13 -2.01
CA ALA A 622 -19.82 0.95 -1.69
C ALA A 622 -20.07 1.93 -2.84
N GLY A 623 -19.07 2.13 -3.72
CA GLY A 623 -19.19 2.98 -4.91
C GLY A 623 -19.79 2.26 -6.12
N HIS A 624 -19.93 0.93 -6.08
CA HIS A 624 -20.42 0.17 -7.22
C HIS A 624 -21.93 0.39 -7.40
N ILE A 625 -22.37 0.67 -8.64
CA ILE A 625 -23.77 1.02 -8.93
C ILE A 625 -24.77 -0.04 -8.47
N ALA A 626 -24.46 -1.33 -8.61
CA ALA A 626 -25.31 -2.41 -8.11
C ALA A 626 -25.51 -2.37 -6.58
N VAL A 627 -24.50 -1.91 -5.83
CA VAL A 627 -24.58 -1.76 -4.37
C VAL A 627 -25.31 -0.48 -4.01
N LEU A 628 -25.05 0.62 -4.71
CA LEU A 628 -25.82 1.86 -4.54
C LEU A 628 -27.33 1.64 -4.77
N ASP A 629 -27.69 0.84 -5.78
CA ASP A 629 -29.08 0.43 -6.04
C ASP A 629 -29.65 -0.36 -4.85
N LEU A 630 -28.89 -1.30 -4.28
CA LEU A 630 -29.31 -2.10 -3.10
C LEU A 630 -29.43 -1.25 -1.84
N VAL A 631 -28.52 -0.30 -1.63
CA VAL A 631 -28.55 0.67 -0.52
C VAL A 631 -29.77 1.58 -0.64
N ALA A 632 -30.06 2.09 -1.84
CA ALA A 632 -31.25 2.89 -2.08
C ALA A 632 -32.55 2.11 -1.77
N VAL A 633 -32.62 0.83 -2.16
CA VAL A 633 -33.76 -0.05 -1.86
C VAL A 633 -33.92 -0.31 -0.36
N GLY A 634 -32.83 -0.63 0.34
CA GLY A 634 -32.86 -0.83 1.79
C GLY A 634 -33.33 0.41 2.55
N ARG A 635 -32.80 1.59 2.17
CA ARG A 635 -33.22 2.86 2.76
C ARG A 635 -34.67 3.22 2.43
N ALA A 636 -35.12 2.98 1.20
CA ALA A 636 -36.52 3.21 0.82
C ALA A 636 -37.48 2.31 1.60
N GLY A 637 -37.07 1.08 1.94
CA GLY A 637 -37.83 0.19 2.81
C GLY A 637 -37.92 0.66 4.27
N LEU A 638 -36.88 1.33 4.78
CA LEU A 638 -36.84 1.86 6.16
C LEU A 638 -37.53 3.23 6.30
N LEU A 639 -37.35 4.13 5.32
CA LEU A 639 -37.86 5.49 5.32
C LEU A 639 -38.51 5.84 3.96
N PRO A 640 -39.74 5.34 3.70
CA PRO A 640 -40.43 5.59 2.43
C PRO A 640 -40.76 7.07 2.18
N ALA A 641 -40.77 7.89 3.23
CA ALA A 641 -40.98 9.34 3.15
C ALA A 641 -39.79 10.12 2.55
N ASP A 642 -38.61 9.50 2.40
CA ASP A 642 -37.49 10.09 1.65
C ASP A 642 -37.74 9.94 0.15
N ASP A 643 -38.43 10.93 -0.43
CA ASP A 643 -38.84 10.93 -1.83
C ASP A 643 -37.67 10.76 -2.81
N LEU A 644 -36.49 11.30 -2.50
CA LEU A 644 -35.33 11.21 -3.38
C LEU A 644 -34.78 9.79 -3.39
N THR A 645 -34.63 9.19 -2.21
CA THR A 645 -34.16 7.81 -2.07
C THR A 645 -35.17 6.83 -2.68
N LEU A 646 -36.47 7.03 -2.44
CA LEU A 646 -37.53 6.22 -3.04
C LEU A 646 -37.55 6.35 -4.56
N ALA A 647 -37.47 7.56 -5.12
CA ALA A 647 -37.40 7.76 -6.57
C ALA A 647 -36.17 7.07 -7.16
N THR A 648 -35.02 7.14 -6.48
CA THR A 648 -33.78 6.45 -6.89
C THR A 648 -34.00 4.94 -6.93
N ALA A 649 -34.53 4.35 -5.86
CA ALA A 649 -34.80 2.92 -5.75
C ALA A 649 -35.77 2.40 -6.83
N LEU A 650 -36.77 3.20 -7.20
CA LEU A 650 -37.74 2.86 -8.25
C LEU A 650 -37.15 2.88 -9.67
N LYS A 651 -36.11 3.67 -9.93
CA LYS A 651 -35.41 3.68 -11.24
C LYS A 651 -34.45 2.50 -11.42
N THR A 652 -34.07 1.84 -10.33
CA THR A 652 -33.12 0.71 -10.39
C THR A 652 -33.65 -0.43 -11.27
N PRO A 653 -32.78 -1.35 -11.76
CA PRO A 653 -33.21 -2.53 -12.50
C PRO A 653 -34.17 -3.46 -11.72
N LEU A 654 -34.31 -3.25 -10.40
CA LEU A 654 -35.23 -3.98 -9.54
C LEU A 654 -36.69 -3.53 -9.68
N VAL A 655 -36.97 -2.40 -10.33
CA VAL A 655 -38.35 -1.98 -10.65
C VAL A 655 -38.45 -1.42 -12.09
N GLY A 656 -37.51 -0.57 -12.48
CA GLY A 656 -37.36 -0.06 -13.84
C GLY A 656 -38.33 1.05 -14.21
N LEU A 657 -38.64 1.98 -13.31
CA LEU A 657 -39.38 3.20 -13.67
C LEU A 657 -38.50 4.13 -14.52
N THR A 658 -39.13 4.76 -15.51
CA THR A 658 -38.47 5.73 -16.39
C THR A 658 -38.60 7.16 -15.85
N ASP A 659 -37.85 8.10 -16.44
CA ASP A 659 -37.99 9.52 -16.12
C ASP A 659 -39.39 10.06 -16.46
N ASP A 660 -40.01 9.54 -17.52
CA ASP A 660 -41.39 9.88 -17.90
C ASP A 660 -42.40 9.37 -16.86
N ASP A 661 -42.21 8.15 -16.34
CA ASP A 661 -43.05 7.60 -15.27
C ASP A 661 -42.98 8.46 -14.01
N LEU A 662 -41.76 8.79 -13.57
CA LEU A 662 -41.57 9.63 -12.39
C LEU A 662 -42.06 11.05 -12.60
N THR A 663 -41.83 11.65 -13.77
CA THR A 663 -42.36 12.99 -14.05
C THR A 663 -43.88 13.01 -13.97
N ARG A 664 -44.53 11.98 -14.53
CA ARG A 664 -45.98 11.83 -14.54
C ARG A 664 -46.58 11.58 -13.15
N ILE A 665 -45.87 10.84 -12.29
CA ILE A 665 -46.31 10.52 -10.91
C ILE A 665 -45.98 11.68 -9.95
N CYS A 666 -44.81 12.32 -10.11
CA CYS A 666 -44.22 13.23 -9.11
C CYS A 666 -44.37 14.72 -9.44
N ALA A 667 -44.30 15.16 -10.70
CA ALA A 667 -43.99 16.56 -11.02
C ALA A 667 -45.07 17.58 -10.64
N ARG A 668 -46.31 17.14 -10.35
CA ARG A 668 -47.45 18.00 -10.00
C ARG A 668 -48.12 17.65 -8.68
N ARG A 669 -47.43 16.91 -7.81
CA ARG A 669 -47.95 16.59 -6.47
C ARG A 669 -47.91 17.82 -5.55
N PRO A 670 -48.88 17.98 -4.62
CA PRO A 670 -48.77 18.96 -3.55
C PRO A 670 -47.51 18.73 -2.71
N PHE A 671 -46.93 19.79 -2.14
CA PHE A 671 -45.70 19.68 -1.34
C PHE A 671 -45.84 18.76 -0.12
N ALA A 672 -47.04 18.62 0.43
CA ALA A 672 -47.33 17.72 1.55
C ALA A 672 -47.59 16.26 1.13
N GLU A 673 -47.75 15.97 -0.16
CA GLU A 673 -47.97 14.61 -0.68
C GLU A 673 -46.62 13.93 -0.91
N THR A 674 -46.34 12.86 -0.17
CA THR A 674 -45.13 12.05 -0.36
C THR A 674 -45.18 11.27 -1.66
N LEU A 675 -44.04 10.73 -2.11
CA LEU A 675 -43.99 9.90 -3.31
C LEU A 675 -44.74 8.58 -3.08
N GLU A 676 -44.75 8.06 -1.85
CA GLU A 676 -45.56 6.91 -1.47
C GLU A 676 -47.08 7.18 -1.66
N ASP A 677 -47.55 8.35 -1.23
CA ASP A 677 -48.95 8.76 -1.41
C ASP A 677 -49.31 8.88 -2.90
N ALA A 678 -48.43 9.51 -3.68
CA ALA A 678 -48.59 9.67 -5.11
C ALA A 678 -48.61 8.31 -5.84
N LEU A 679 -47.71 7.39 -5.49
CA LEU A 679 -47.72 6.01 -6.00
C LEU A 679 -49.04 5.32 -5.69
N THR A 680 -49.54 5.44 -4.47
CA THR A 680 -50.81 4.84 -4.05
C THR A 680 -51.98 5.37 -4.87
N ARG A 681 -52.07 6.69 -5.02
CA ARG A 681 -53.13 7.35 -5.80
C ARG A 681 -53.09 6.95 -7.27
N HIS A 682 -51.90 6.94 -7.89
CA HIS A 682 -51.75 6.55 -9.29
C HIS A 682 -51.97 5.04 -9.51
N ALA A 683 -51.58 4.20 -8.56
CA ALA A 683 -51.85 2.77 -8.61
C ALA A 683 -53.36 2.48 -8.54
N GLN A 684 -54.10 3.18 -7.69
CA GLN A 684 -55.56 3.11 -7.63
C GLN A 684 -56.22 3.59 -8.93
N ALA A 685 -55.61 4.54 -9.63
CA ALA A 685 -56.05 5.00 -10.94
C ALA A 685 -55.69 4.02 -12.09
N GLY A 686 -55.10 2.86 -11.80
CA GLY A 686 -54.78 1.83 -12.78
C GLY A 686 -53.43 2.02 -13.48
N ASP A 687 -52.57 2.88 -12.97
CA ASP A 687 -51.27 3.12 -13.58
C ASP A 687 -50.31 1.94 -13.40
N GLY A 688 -49.90 1.31 -14.50
CA GLY A 688 -49.03 0.13 -14.46
C GLY A 688 -47.67 0.38 -13.83
N ALA A 689 -47.06 1.55 -13.99
CA ALA A 689 -45.77 1.87 -13.39
C ALA A 689 -45.90 2.13 -11.89
N ALA A 690 -46.94 2.86 -11.48
CA ALA A 690 -47.23 3.09 -10.07
C ALA A 690 -47.61 1.80 -9.32
N ILE A 691 -48.37 0.89 -9.95
CA ILE A 691 -48.67 -0.44 -9.37
C ILE A 691 -47.38 -1.23 -9.12
N ARG A 692 -46.46 -1.28 -10.10
CA ARG A 692 -45.16 -1.94 -9.93
C ARG A 692 -44.34 -1.30 -8.82
N GLY A 693 -44.25 0.04 -8.80
CA GLY A 693 -43.52 0.78 -7.79
C GLY A 693 -44.06 0.57 -6.38
N LEU A 694 -45.37 0.66 -6.19
CA LEU A 694 -46.03 0.44 -4.91
C LEU A 694 -45.89 -1.01 -4.42
N THR A 695 -45.96 -1.98 -5.35
CA THR A 695 -45.77 -3.40 -5.02
C THR A 695 -44.34 -3.65 -4.53
N ALA A 696 -43.34 -3.08 -5.21
CA ALA A 696 -41.95 -3.16 -4.80
C ALA A 696 -41.72 -2.50 -3.43
N LEU A 697 -42.25 -1.30 -3.22
CA LEU A 697 -42.12 -0.59 -1.93
C LEU A 697 -42.70 -1.40 -0.77
N ARG A 698 -43.91 -1.95 -0.93
CA ARG A 698 -44.54 -2.79 0.10
C ARG A 698 -43.70 -4.02 0.42
N LEU A 699 -43.12 -4.65 -0.60
CA LEU A 699 -42.20 -5.77 -0.40
C LEU A 699 -40.97 -5.35 0.40
N TRP A 700 -40.35 -4.21 0.09
CA TRP A 700 -39.17 -3.74 0.82
C TRP A 700 -39.50 -3.42 2.28
N ILE A 701 -40.62 -2.74 2.55
CA ILE A 701 -41.08 -2.47 3.92
C ILE A 701 -41.30 -3.77 4.69
N GLN A 702 -41.96 -4.76 4.06
CA GLN A 702 -42.19 -6.07 4.67
C GLN A 702 -40.87 -6.78 4.99
N LEU A 703 -39.96 -6.88 4.03
CA LEU A 703 -38.67 -7.55 4.22
C LEU A 703 -37.85 -6.88 5.33
N ALA A 704 -37.87 -5.54 5.41
CA ALA A 704 -37.14 -4.78 6.44
C ALA A 704 -37.73 -4.99 7.84
N ALA A 705 -39.03 -5.27 7.95
CA ALA A 705 -39.69 -5.56 9.22
C ALA A 705 -39.46 -7.00 9.70
N GLU A 706 -39.26 -7.95 8.79
CA GLU A 706 -39.19 -9.38 9.09
C GLU A 706 -37.76 -9.94 9.18
N ASN A 707 -36.76 -9.25 8.63
CA ASN A 707 -35.40 -9.79 8.45
C ASN A 707 -34.30 -8.83 8.94
N GLY A 708 -33.14 -9.40 9.29
CA GLY A 708 -31.89 -8.65 9.39
C GLY A 708 -31.31 -8.30 8.00
N PRO A 709 -30.14 -7.62 7.97
CA PRO A 709 -29.49 -7.21 6.72
C PRO A 709 -29.33 -8.31 5.67
N PHE A 710 -28.77 -9.47 6.03
CA PHE A 710 -28.54 -10.57 5.10
C PHE A 710 -29.87 -11.16 4.64
N GLY A 711 -30.80 -11.41 5.56
CA GLY A 711 -32.12 -11.95 5.23
C GLY A 711 -32.88 -11.06 4.23
N PHE A 712 -32.86 -9.74 4.45
CA PHE A 712 -33.47 -8.75 3.56
C PHE A 712 -32.93 -8.87 2.12
N TYR A 713 -31.60 -8.84 1.98
CA TYR A 713 -30.96 -8.84 0.66
C TYR A 713 -30.96 -10.21 -0.01
N ALA A 714 -30.82 -11.29 0.75
CA ALA A 714 -30.89 -12.66 0.23
C ALA A 714 -32.28 -12.94 -0.38
N ALA A 715 -33.35 -12.52 0.30
CA ALA A 715 -34.72 -12.64 -0.22
C ALA A 715 -34.92 -11.80 -1.49
N LEU A 716 -34.47 -10.54 -1.48
CA LEU A 716 -34.57 -9.62 -2.62
C LEU A 716 -33.81 -10.13 -3.85
N LEU A 717 -32.60 -10.64 -3.66
CA LEU A 717 -31.71 -11.05 -4.74
C LEU A 717 -32.00 -12.45 -5.28
N GLY A 718 -32.43 -13.38 -4.42
CA GLY A 718 -32.73 -14.77 -4.76
C GLY A 718 -34.20 -14.95 -5.20
N PRO A 719 -35.14 -15.28 -4.31
CA PRO A 719 -36.55 -15.54 -4.62
C PRO A 719 -37.23 -14.45 -5.47
N HIS A 720 -36.91 -13.18 -5.25
CA HIS A 720 -37.48 -12.06 -6.02
C HIS A 720 -36.69 -11.69 -7.29
N GLY A 721 -35.71 -12.52 -7.69
CA GLY A 721 -34.98 -12.40 -8.94
C GLY A 721 -34.15 -11.12 -9.09
N GLY A 722 -33.82 -10.44 -8.00
CA GLY A 722 -33.07 -9.18 -8.03
C GLY A 722 -31.69 -9.33 -8.66
N ARG A 723 -30.98 -10.43 -8.37
CA ARG A 723 -29.65 -10.70 -8.92
C ARG A 723 -29.67 -10.82 -10.44
N SER A 724 -30.61 -11.59 -10.97
CA SER A 724 -30.75 -11.79 -12.42
C SER A 724 -30.98 -10.46 -13.15
N ARG A 725 -31.84 -9.59 -12.59
CA ARG A 725 -32.13 -8.27 -13.17
C ARG A 725 -30.95 -7.31 -13.14
N LEU A 726 -30.23 -7.25 -12.01
CA LEU A 726 -29.03 -6.42 -11.87
C LEU A 726 -27.92 -6.88 -12.83
N VAL A 727 -27.61 -8.18 -12.85
CA VAL A 727 -26.55 -8.74 -13.71
C VAL A 727 -26.90 -8.60 -15.19
N ALA A 728 -28.16 -8.79 -15.58
CA ALA A 728 -28.59 -8.62 -16.98
C ALA A 728 -28.40 -7.17 -17.48
N ARG A 729 -28.56 -6.18 -16.60
CA ARG A 729 -28.42 -4.76 -16.96
C ARG A 729 -26.98 -4.24 -16.84
N LEU A 730 -26.28 -4.65 -15.78
CA LEU A 730 -24.99 -4.09 -15.37
C LEU A 730 -23.79 -4.99 -15.76
N GLY A 731 -24.04 -6.22 -16.21
CA GLY A 731 -23.02 -7.19 -16.60
C GLY A 731 -22.55 -8.08 -15.45
N GLY A 732 -21.66 -9.03 -15.76
CA GLY A 732 -21.17 -10.03 -14.80
C GLY A 732 -20.42 -9.44 -13.60
N GLU A 733 -19.78 -8.28 -13.77
CA GLU A 733 -19.05 -7.57 -12.70
C GLU A 733 -19.94 -7.19 -11.51
N ALA A 734 -21.23 -6.92 -11.77
CA ALA A 734 -22.20 -6.65 -10.72
C ALA A 734 -22.43 -7.86 -9.81
N GLY A 735 -22.27 -9.09 -10.33
CA GLY A 735 -22.40 -10.31 -9.54
C GLY A 735 -21.39 -10.37 -8.40
N ASP A 736 -20.12 -10.07 -8.69
CA ASP A 736 -19.05 -10.04 -7.68
C ASP A 736 -19.32 -8.98 -6.60
N ALA A 737 -19.78 -7.79 -6.99
CA ALA A 737 -20.12 -6.72 -6.06
C ALA A 737 -21.28 -7.11 -5.12
N ILE A 738 -22.29 -7.78 -5.68
CA ILE A 738 -23.43 -8.31 -4.94
C ILE A 738 -22.99 -9.40 -3.95
N ASP A 739 -22.11 -10.31 -4.35
CA ASP A 739 -21.61 -11.38 -3.48
C ASP A 739 -20.85 -10.83 -2.28
N VAL A 740 -19.99 -9.83 -2.51
CA VAL A 740 -19.27 -9.15 -1.44
C VAL A 740 -20.22 -8.40 -0.51
N PHE A 741 -21.19 -7.69 -1.06
CA PHE A 741 -22.20 -6.99 -0.27
C PHE A 741 -23.04 -7.94 0.60
N LEU A 742 -23.42 -9.10 0.06
CA LEU A 742 -24.11 -10.15 0.83
C LEU A 742 -23.24 -10.76 1.92
N ALA A 743 -21.96 -11.01 1.65
CA ALA A 743 -21.03 -11.47 2.67
C ALA A 743 -20.91 -10.47 3.83
N GLN A 744 -20.82 -9.17 3.51
CA GLN A 744 -20.81 -8.10 4.52
C GLN A 744 -22.11 -8.02 5.31
N ALA A 745 -23.26 -8.20 4.65
CA ALA A 745 -24.55 -8.27 5.33
C ALA A 745 -24.63 -9.47 6.29
N ALA A 746 -24.05 -10.62 5.90
CA ALA A 746 -23.96 -11.80 6.76
C ALA A 746 -23.02 -11.58 7.95
N ASP A 747 -21.88 -10.94 7.72
CA ASP A 747 -20.93 -10.60 8.80
C ASP A 747 -21.56 -9.62 9.80
N ALA A 748 -22.33 -8.64 9.32
CA ALA A 748 -23.06 -7.71 10.17
C ALA A 748 -24.14 -8.39 11.03
N GLU A 749 -24.80 -9.44 10.52
CA GLU A 749 -25.74 -10.25 11.31
C GLU A 749 -25.06 -11.15 12.35
N ASN A 750 -23.87 -11.64 12.05
CA ASN A 750 -23.07 -12.48 12.95
C ASN A 750 -22.21 -11.67 13.94
N GLY A 751 -22.30 -10.34 13.90
CA GLY A 751 -21.55 -9.42 14.74
C GLY A 751 -21.96 -9.47 16.22
N GLY A 752 -21.24 -8.70 17.05
CA GLY A 752 -21.50 -8.60 18.49
C GLY A 752 -22.75 -7.79 18.85
N ASP A 753 -23.20 -6.91 17.94
CA ASP A 753 -24.36 -6.04 18.12
C ASP A 753 -25.63 -6.67 17.55
N ALA A 754 -26.81 -6.16 17.95
CA ALA A 754 -28.08 -6.66 17.42
C ALA A 754 -28.20 -6.35 15.91
N PRO A 755 -28.61 -7.33 15.07
CA PRO A 755 -28.69 -7.14 13.63
C PRO A 755 -29.70 -6.05 13.29
N CYS A 756 -29.22 -4.98 12.65
CA CYS A 756 -30.04 -3.82 12.29
C CYS A 756 -29.72 -3.35 10.87
N LEU A 757 -30.74 -3.31 10.01
CA LEU A 757 -30.61 -2.86 8.62
C LEU A 757 -30.16 -1.40 8.52
N ASP A 758 -30.65 -0.52 9.40
CA ASP A 758 -30.26 0.90 9.43
C ASP A 758 -28.77 1.08 9.76
N ALA A 759 -28.30 0.38 10.79
CA ALA A 759 -26.89 0.40 11.18
C ALA A 759 -25.98 -0.13 10.06
N PHE A 760 -26.37 -1.22 9.41
CA PHE A 760 -25.65 -1.76 8.25
C PHE A 760 -25.61 -0.77 7.08
N LEU A 761 -26.72 -0.09 6.79
CA LEU A 761 -26.79 0.87 5.70
C LEU A 761 -26.01 2.15 5.97
N ALA A 762 -25.87 2.56 7.23
CA ALA A 762 -25.07 3.71 7.62
C ALA A 762 -23.62 3.62 7.09
N ASP A 763 -23.05 2.42 7.03
CA ASP A 763 -21.69 2.18 6.50
C ASP A 763 -21.52 2.59 5.02
N TYR A 764 -22.61 2.63 4.26
CA TYR A 764 -22.62 3.00 2.85
C TYR A 764 -22.99 4.48 2.61
N ILE A 765 -23.61 5.16 3.59
CA ILE A 765 -24.21 6.49 3.42
C ILE A 765 -23.31 7.63 3.91
N VAL A 766 -22.43 7.38 4.90
CA VAL A 766 -21.68 8.42 5.64
C VAL A 766 -20.81 9.33 4.74
N ARG A 767 -20.48 8.94 3.50
CA ARG A 767 -19.91 9.82 2.46
C ARG A 767 -20.38 9.39 1.06
N PRO A 768 -21.20 10.18 0.34
CA PRO A 768 -21.66 9.82 -1.00
C PRO A 768 -20.49 9.80 -2.00
N GLY A 769 -20.37 8.72 -2.79
CA GLY A 769 -19.32 8.54 -3.81
C GLY A 769 -17.95 8.09 -3.31
N ARG A 770 -17.78 8.01 -1.98
CA ARG A 770 -16.68 7.31 -1.30
C ARG A 770 -17.27 6.83 0.01
N GLY A 771 -17.83 5.62 0.09
CA GLY A 771 -18.33 5.07 1.36
C GLY A 771 -17.26 5.11 2.46
N ARG A 772 -17.50 4.56 3.66
CA ARG A 772 -16.38 4.33 4.60
C ARG A 772 -15.25 3.67 3.79
N SER A 773 -14.06 4.28 3.76
CA SER A 773 -13.01 3.99 2.74
C SER A 773 -12.32 2.62 2.93
N GLY A 774 -13.11 1.61 3.28
CA GLY A 774 -12.72 0.31 3.79
C GLY A 774 -13.58 -0.84 3.27
N LEU A 775 -14.69 -0.57 2.57
CA LEU A 775 -15.48 -1.62 1.89
C LEU A 775 -14.91 -1.91 0.48
N SER A 776 -13.58 -1.97 0.36
CA SER A 776 -12.93 -2.39 -0.88
C SER A 776 -12.44 -3.82 -0.74
N VAL A 777 -12.93 -4.75 -1.55
CA VAL A 777 -12.44 -6.13 -1.54
C VAL A 777 -11.38 -6.32 -2.61
N LYS A 778 -10.24 -6.87 -2.20
CA LYS A 778 -9.18 -7.27 -3.12
C LYS A 778 -9.64 -8.50 -3.88
N ARG A 779 -9.71 -8.42 -5.21
CA ARG A 779 -9.95 -9.59 -6.04
C ARG A 779 -8.71 -10.49 -6.06
N ASP A 780 -8.94 -11.79 -6.00
CA ASP A 780 -7.89 -12.76 -6.24
C ASP A 780 -7.63 -12.88 -7.75
N LEU A 781 -6.73 -12.02 -8.25
CA LEU A 781 -6.29 -12.00 -9.64
C LEU A 781 -5.32 -13.14 -9.98
N GLU A 782 -4.98 -14.03 -9.03
CA GLU A 782 -4.24 -15.28 -9.31
C GLU A 782 -5.15 -16.39 -9.86
N SER A 783 -6.49 -16.24 -9.79
CA SER A 783 -7.40 -17.19 -10.43
C SER A 783 -7.14 -17.19 -11.94
N GLY A 784 -6.61 -18.29 -12.48
CA GLY A 784 -6.04 -18.43 -13.83
C GLY A 784 -7.01 -18.23 -15.01
N ARG A 785 -7.80 -17.16 -15.00
CA ARG A 785 -8.65 -16.69 -16.10
C ARG A 785 -7.77 -16.08 -17.19
N ASN A 786 -8.13 -16.33 -18.44
CA ASN A 786 -7.41 -15.82 -19.60
C ASN A 786 -7.77 -14.35 -19.88
N GLU A 787 -7.39 -13.45 -18.98
CA GLU A 787 -7.75 -12.03 -19.00
C GLU A 787 -6.53 -11.14 -18.69
N VAL A 788 -6.46 -9.98 -19.32
CA VAL A 788 -5.43 -8.96 -19.04
C VAL A 788 -5.59 -8.46 -17.61
N ARG A 789 -4.50 -8.42 -16.85
CA ARG A 789 -4.53 -7.96 -15.45
C ARG A 789 -4.01 -6.53 -15.35
N VAL A 790 -4.76 -5.64 -14.70
CA VAL A 790 -4.35 -4.25 -14.45
C VAL A 790 -4.24 -4.01 -12.94
N MET A 791 -3.08 -3.62 -12.44
CA MET A 791 -2.85 -3.44 -11.00
C MET A 791 -1.73 -2.45 -10.69
N THR A 792 -1.54 -2.17 -9.40
CA THR A 792 -0.39 -1.36 -8.94
C THR A 792 0.90 -2.20 -8.88
N VAL A 793 2.06 -1.55 -8.98
CA VAL A 793 3.37 -2.22 -8.81
C VAL A 793 3.46 -2.95 -7.45
N HIS A 794 2.93 -2.36 -6.38
CA HIS A 794 2.84 -3.02 -5.07
C HIS A 794 2.00 -4.29 -5.12
N GLY A 795 0.84 -4.24 -5.79
CA GLY A 795 -0.04 -5.39 -5.98
C GLY A 795 0.58 -6.50 -6.82
N ALA A 796 1.51 -6.17 -7.72
CA ALA A 796 2.20 -7.12 -8.59
C ALA A 796 3.40 -7.82 -7.95
N LYS A 797 3.79 -7.44 -6.72
CA LYS A 797 4.92 -8.08 -6.04
C LYS A 797 4.63 -9.56 -5.81
N GLY A 798 5.56 -10.41 -6.24
CA GLY A 798 5.41 -11.87 -6.24
C GLY A 798 4.74 -12.43 -7.50
N LEU A 799 4.04 -11.61 -8.28
CA LEU A 799 3.45 -12.00 -9.57
C LEU A 799 4.47 -11.88 -10.70
N GLU A 800 4.08 -12.41 -11.86
CA GLU A 800 4.81 -12.34 -13.12
C GLU A 800 3.89 -12.50 -14.31
N ALA A 801 4.35 -12.01 -15.46
CA ALA A 801 3.67 -12.18 -16.73
C ALA A 801 4.69 -12.19 -17.88
N PRO A 802 4.44 -12.93 -18.97
CA PRO A 802 5.25 -12.86 -20.17
C PRO A 802 5.42 -11.44 -20.71
N VAL A 803 4.32 -10.65 -20.77
CA VAL A 803 4.33 -9.26 -21.20
C VAL A 803 3.94 -8.36 -20.03
N VAL A 804 4.78 -7.36 -19.74
CA VAL A 804 4.48 -6.33 -18.73
C VAL A 804 4.52 -4.96 -19.35
N VAL A 805 3.43 -4.21 -19.19
CA VAL A 805 3.32 -2.80 -19.58
C VAL A 805 3.37 -1.94 -18.33
N VAL A 806 4.35 -1.06 -18.22
CA VAL A 806 4.47 -0.07 -17.14
C VAL A 806 4.00 1.28 -17.66
N ILE A 807 2.95 1.80 -17.06
CA ILE A 807 2.45 3.15 -17.35
C ILE A 807 3.16 4.14 -16.44
N ASP A 808 3.91 5.06 -17.04
CA ASP A 808 4.60 6.14 -16.33
C ASP A 808 3.88 7.47 -16.55
N GLY A 809 3.53 8.18 -15.47
CA GLY A 809 2.93 9.52 -15.55
C GLY A 809 3.95 10.65 -15.56
N CYS A 810 5.25 10.32 -15.55
CA CYS A 810 6.38 11.25 -15.51
C CYS A 810 6.29 12.26 -14.35
N GLU A 811 5.63 11.89 -13.24
CA GLU A 811 5.34 12.80 -12.14
C GLU A 811 6.58 13.06 -11.27
N PRO A 812 6.77 14.30 -10.79
CA PRO A 812 7.87 14.62 -9.87
C PRO A 812 7.72 13.90 -8.53
N LEU A 813 8.86 13.47 -7.96
CA LEU A 813 8.94 12.99 -6.59
C LEU A 813 8.69 14.14 -5.58
N GLY A 814 7.99 13.85 -4.47
CA GLY A 814 7.88 14.77 -3.33
C GLY A 814 6.71 15.76 -3.36
N ARG A 815 5.58 15.42 -4.00
CA ARG A 815 4.39 16.30 -4.03
C ARG A 815 3.51 16.20 -2.77
N ASN A 816 3.65 15.12 -1.98
CA ASN A 816 2.81 14.82 -0.81
C ASN A 816 3.66 14.38 0.39
N ASP A 817 4.49 15.29 0.92
CA ASP A 817 5.21 15.03 2.17
C ASP A 817 4.18 14.87 3.32
N PRO A 818 4.38 13.92 4.25
CA PRO A 818 3.51 13.76 5.40
C PRO A 818 3.58 15.01 6.30
N PRO A 819 2.49 15.31 7.04
CA PRO A 819 2.46 16.49 7.91
C PRO A 819 3.56 16.43 8.99
N LEU A 820 3.89 15.23 9.48
CA LEU A 820 4.90 15.03 10.52
C LEU A 820 6.20 14.46 9.92
N LEU A 821 7.33 15.08 10.26
CA LEU A 821 8.66 14.66 9.84
C LEU A 821 9.48 14.17 11.04
N GLY A 822 10.10 12.99 10.91
CA GLY A 822 11.04 12.48 11.90
C GLY A 822 12.35 13.26 11.87
N LEU A 823 12.79 13.76 13.02
CA LEU A 823 14.14 14.32 13.20
C LEU A 823 15.12 13.19 13.52
N ASP A 824 16.41 13.42 13.25
CA ASP A 824 17.45 12.45 13.59
C ASP A 824 17.50 12.22 15.11
N SER A 825 17.65 10.96 15.51
CA SER A 825 17.68 10.57 16.92
C SER A 825 18.87 11.21 17.64
N THR A 826 18.61 11.72 18.84
CA THR A 826 19.66 12.17 19.76
C THR A 826 20.36 10.98 20.42
N ALA A 827 21.52 11.21 21.05
CA ALA A 827 22.20 10.20 21.87
C ALA A 827 21.28 9.62 22.97
N ASP A 828 20.26 10.38 23.40
CA ASP A 828 19.29 10.01 24.42
C ASP A 828 18.09 9.18 23.88
N GLY A 829 18.13 8.75 22.61
CA GLY A 829 17.11 7.89 21.97
C GLY A 829 16.25 8.59 20.91
N PRO A 830 15.19 7.90 20.42
CA PRO A 830 14.34 8.40 19.34
C PRO A 830 13.52 9.62 19.77
N LEU A 831 13.34 10.56 18.83
CA LEU A 831 12.55 11.77 19.03
C LEU A 831 11.13 11.62 18.45
N PRO A 832 10.13 12.29 19.04
CA PRO A 832 8.84 12.46 18.38
C PRO A 832 9.00 13.21 17.05
N PRO A 833 8.25 12.85 16.01
CA PRO A 833 8.26 13.59 14.76
C PRO A 833 7.60 14.96 14.94
N VAL A 834 8.09 15.95 14.20
CA VAL A 834 7.65 17.35 14.29
C VAL A 834 6.62 17.63 13.21
N TRP A 835 5.52 18.27 13.59
CA TRP A 835 4.54 18.75 12.62
C TRP A 835 5.14 19.93 11.85
N THR A 836 5.26 19.76 10.54
CA THR A 836 5.70 20.79 9.60
C THR A 836 4.51 21.40 8.86
N GLY A 837 4.62 22.70 8.58
CA GLY A 837 3.66 23.40 7.73
C GLY A 837 4.08 23.35 6.28
N GLY A 838 3.80 24.43 5.53
CA GLY A 838 4.34 24.60 4.18
C GLY A 838 5.88 24.73 4.17
N ARG A 839 6.51 24.52 3.02
CA ARG A 839 7.98 24.65 2.84
C ARG A 839 8.54 26.01 3.30
N THR A 840 7.75 27.08 3.19
CA THR A 840 8.11 28.43 3.64
C THR A 840 8.11 28.59 5.16
N GLN A 841 7.59 27.60 5.90
CA GLN A 841 7.55 27.57 7.36
C GLN A 841 8.55 26.59 7.97
N ASP A 842 9.39 25.94 7.15
CA ASP A 842 10.42 25.04 7.66
C ASP A 842 11.57 25.86 8.29
N CYS A 843 11.98 25.50 9.50
CA CYS A 843 13.30 25.87 10.02
C CYS A 843 14.39 24.95 9.45
N ALA A 844 15.66 25.28 9.69
CA ALA A 844 16.80 24.51 9.20
C ALA A 844 16.72 23.00 9.54
N ALA A 845 16.31 22.65 10.75
CA ALA A 845 16.17 21.25 11.19
C ALA A 845 15.05 20.52 10.42
N THR A 846 13.88 21.14 10.27
CA THR A 846 12.76 20.55 9.51
C THR A 846 13.02 20.46 8.01
N LEU A 847 13.79 21.41 7.45
CA LEU A 847 14.21 21.38 6.06
C LEU A 847 15.20 20.24 5.80
N ALA A 848 16.14 20.01 6.71
CA ALA A 848 17.05 18.87 6.65
C ALA A 848 16.29 17.54 6.75
N ALA A 849 15.33 17.43 7.68
CA ALA A 849 14.46 16.26 7.81
C ALA A 849 13.62 16.01 6.53
N ARG A 850 13.08 17.06 5.91
CA ARG A 850 12.35 16.97 4.64
C ARG A 850 13.26 16.47 3.52
N SER A 851 14.48 16.99 3.45
CA SER A 851 15.48 16.57 2.45
C SER A 851 15.85 15.09 2.63
N ALA A 852 16.04 14.64 3.87
CA ALA A 852 16.29 13.23 4.18
C ALA A 852 15.09 12.33 3.83
N LEU A 853 13.86 12.77 4.09
CA LEU A 853 12.65 12.07 3.68
C LEU A 853 12.58 11.92 2.15
N GLN A 854 12.83 13.01 1.41
CA GLN A 854 12.81 13.00 -0.05
C GLN A 854 13.90 12.09 -0.63
N ALA A 855 15.08 12.03 -0.01
CA ALA A 855 16.12 11.07 -0.36
C ALA A 855 15.65 9.62 -0.18
N ARG A 856 15.05 9.28 0.97
CA ARG A 856 14.48 7.94 1.22
C ARG A 856 13.34 7.60 0.26
N ALA A 857 12.49 8.58 -0.09
CA ALA A 857 11.43 8.41 -1.07
C ALA A 857 11.98 8.15 -2.49
N ARG A 858 13.13 8.74 -2.84
CA ARG A 858 13.85 8.45 -4.11
C ARG A 858 14.43 7.04 -4.10
N GLU A 859 15.03 6.60 -2.99
CA GLU A 859 15.50 5.23 -2.82
C GLU A 859 14.38 4.20 -3.01
N GLU A 860 13.20 4.43 -2.40
CA GLU A 860 12.02 3.57 -2.59
C GLU A 860 11.49 3.62 -4.02
N HIS A 861 11.49 4.80 -4.64
CA HIS A 861 11.09 4.97 -6.03
C HIS A 861 11.96 4.14 -7.00
N ASN A 862 13.27 4.07 -6.74
CA ASN A 862 14.20 3.23 -7.48
C ASN A 862 13.86 1.73 -7.30
N ARG A 863 13.59 1.29 -6.06
CA ARG A 863 13.15 -0.10 -5.77
C ARG A 863 11.82 -0.44 -6.42
N LEU A 864 10.87 0.50 -6.47
CA LEU A 864 9.60 0.30 -7.17
C LEU A 864 9.79 0.08 -8.68
N LEU A 865 10.67 0.86 -9.33
CA LEU A 865 11.03 0.62 -10.73
C LEU A 865 11.67 -0.76 -10.93
N TYR A 866 12.58 -1.14 -10.03
CA TYR A 866 13.21 -2.47 -10.06
C TYR A 866 12.17 -3.60 -9.98
N VAL A 867 11.21 -3.48 -9.07
CA VAL A 867 10.11 -4.45 -8.95
C VAL A 867 9.28 -4.49 -10.24
N ALA A 868 8.90 -3.33 -10.79
CA ALA A 868 8.10 -3.23 -12.01
C ALA A 868 8.77 -3.90 -13.21
N MET A 869 10.04 -3.55 -13.49
CA MET A 869 10.78 -4.12 -14.62
C MET A 869 11.00 -5.63 -14.47
N THR A 870 11.29 -6.10 -13.24
CA THR A 870 11.53 -7.53 -12.99
C THR A 870 10.27 -8.39 -13.01
N ARG A 871 9.06 -7.81 -13.14
CA ARG A 871 7.83 -8.60 -13.34
C ARG A 871 7.74 -9.19 -14.75
N ALA A 872 8.40 -8.57 -15.72
CA ALA A 872 8.42 -9.04 -17.11
C ALA A 872 9.21 -10.34 -17.20
N ALA A 873 8.65 -11.34 -17.87
CA ALA A 873 9.37 -12.57 -18.18
C ALA A 873 10.02 -12.51 -19.57
N ASP A 874 9.32 -12.01 -20.60
CA ASP A 874 9.80 -12.00 -21.98
C ASP A 874 9.84 -10.58 -22.58
N HIS A 875 8.79 -9.78 -22.34
CA HIS A 875 8.60 -8.48 -22.98
C HIS A 875 8.24 -7.40 -21.95
N LEU A 876 9.04 -6.34 -21.89
CA LEU A 876 8.80 -5.16 -21.05
C LEU A 876 8.46 -3.94 -21.92
N VAL A 877 7.36 -3.26 -21.63
CA VAL A 877 6.93 -2.05 -22.34
C VAL A 877 6.81 -0.90 -21.35
N ILE A 878 7.46 0.23 -21.63
CA ILE A 878 7.32 1.47 -20.86
C ILE A 878 6.50 2.47 -21.69
N ALA A 879 5.31 2.82 -21.18
CA ALA A 879 4.35 3.69 -21.84
C ALA A 879 4.18 5.00 -21.04
N PRO A 880 4.97 6.04 -21.34
CA PRO A 880 4.90 7.31 -20.62
C PRO A 880 3.81 8.27 -21.13
N TYR A 881 3.28 9.09 -20.24
CA TYR A 881 2.44 10.25 -20.56
C TYR A 881 2.80 11.43 -19.65
N ARG A 882 2.62 12.65 -20.15
CA ARG A 882 2.89 13.87 -19.37
C ARG A 882 1.74 14.18 -18.40
N GLY A 883 1.90 13.78 -17.14
CA GLY A 883 0.94 14.08 -16.06
C GLY A 883 1.16 15.44 -15.37
N ALA A 884 2.30 16.09 -15.59
CA ALA A 884 2.65 17.39 -15.00
C ALA A 884 3.39 18.28 -16.01
N THR A 885 3.36 19.61 -15.80
CA THR A 885 3.95 20.60 -16.72
C THR A 885 5.48 20.56 -16.82
N ARG A 886 6.18 19.84 -15.92
CA ARG A 886 7.64 19.78 -15.88
C ARG A 886 8.14 18.35 -15.83
N GLU A 887 8.97 18.00 -16.80
CA GLU A 887 9.71 16.74 -16.83
C GLU A 887 10.76 16.69 -15.72
N THR A 888 10.95 15.50 -15.13
CA THR A 888 12.01 15.28 -14.14
C THR A 888 12.94 14.16 -14.58
N PRO A 889 14.26 14.29 -14.36
CA PRO A 889 15.21 13.19 -14.58
C PRO A 889 14.94 11.95 -13.72
N ALA A 890 14.04 12.06 -12.75
CA ALA A 890 13.59 10.96 -11.90
C ALA A 890 12.30 10.29 -12.41
N SER A 891 11.81 10.61 -13.61
CA SER A 891 10.74 9.84 -14.25
C SER A 891 11.27 8.46 -14.66
N TRP A 892 10.41 7.43 -14.59
CA TRP A 892 10.83 6.07 -14.91
C TRP A 892 11.21 5.94 -16.39
N CYS A 893 10.51 6.61 -17.30
CA CYS A 893 10.86 6.61 -18.71
C CYS A 893 12.27 7.17 -18.95
N GLU A 894 12.65 8.27 -18.31
CA GLU A 894 13.99 8.86 -18.45
C GLU A 894 15.07 7.99 -17.81
N MET A 895 14.80 7.44 -16.62
CA MET A 895 15.73 6.50 -15.97
C MET A 895 15.99 5.27 -16.86
N VAL A 896 14.93 4.71 -17.47
CA VAL A 896 15.03 3.58 -18.38
C VAL A 896 15.79 3.97 -19.64
N ARG A 897 15.44 5.10 -20.28
CA ARG A 897 16.11 5.60 -21.49
C ARG A 897 17.61 5.78 -21.29
N ILE A 898 18.02 6.51 -20.23
CA ILE A 898 19.42 6.75 -19.88
C ILE A 898 20.16 5.43 -19.65
N GLY A 899 19.52 4.48 -18.95
CA GLY A 899 20.07 3.16 -18.69
C GLY A 899 20.32 2.35 -19.95
N LEU A 900 19.30 2.24 -20.79
CA LEU A 900 19.35 1.46 -22.03
C LEU A 900 20.35 2.04 -23.03
N GLU A 901 20.33 3.35 -23.28
CA GLU A 901 21.27 4.02 -24.19
C GLU A 901 22.73 3.84 -23.74
N ARG A 902 23.00 3.94 -22.43
CA ARG A 902 24.36 3.77 -21.89
C ARG A 902 24.84 2.32 -21.87
N GLY A 903 23.94 1.37 -21.55
CA GLY A 903 24.31 -0.02 -21.32
C GLY A 903 24.17 -0.93 -22.54
N LEU A 904 23.16 -0.68 -23.39
CA LEU A 904 22.81 -1.51 -24.56
C LEU A 904 22.95 -0.77 -25.90
N GLY A 905 23.17 0.55 -25.88
CA GLY A 905 23.28 1.39 -27.08
C GLY A 905 21.93 1.94 -27.55
N ASP A 906 21.93 2.59 -28.71
CA ASP A 906 20.71 3.18 -29.30
C ASP A 906 19.71 2.09 -29.71
N GLY A 907 18.43 2.30 -29.38
CA GLY A 907 17.36 1.38 -29.77
C GLY A 907 16.93 1.53 -31.22
N GLU A 908 16.23 0.53 -31.74
CA GLU A 908 15.66 0.56 -33.10
C GLU A 908 14.31 1.31 -33.08
N ALA A 909 14.17 2.33 -33.92
CA ALA A 909 12.89 3.02 -34.09
C ALA A 909 11.98 2.23 -35.06
N VAL A 910 10.80 1.83 -34.59
CA VAL A 910 9.84 1.02 -35.35
C VAL A 910 8.48 1.72 -35.36
N GLU A 911 7.88 1.80 -36.55
CA GLU A 911 6.49 2.24 -36.72
C GLU A 911 5.55 1.05 -36.60
N THR A 912 4.56 1.14 -35.71
CA THR A 912 3.58 0.07 -35.45
C THR A 912 2.16 0.56 -35.64
N ASP A 913 1.20 -0.38 -35.71
CA ASP A 913 -0.24 -0.09 -35.76
C ASP A 913 -0.76 0.77 -34.58
N HIS A 914 0.01 0.86 -33.49
CA HIS A 914 -0.33 1.63 -32.30
C HIS A 914 0.62 2.83 -32.08
N GLY A 915 1.44 3.20 -33.07
CA GLY A 915 2.31 4.39 -33.06
C GLY A 915 3.81 4.07 -32.99
N PRO A 916 4.66 5.11 -33.01
CA PRO A 916 6.12 4.96 -33.03
C PRO A 916 6.64 4.44 -31.68
N ILE A 917 7.55 3.46 -31.74
CA ILE A 917 8.21 2.87 -30.58
C ILE A 917 9.72 2.81 -30.77
N THR A 918 10.47 2.76 -29.67
CA THR A 918 11.88 2.41 -29.67
C THR A 918 12.04 1.05 -29.00
N ILE A 919 12.66 0.08 -29.69
CA ILE A 919 12.80 -1.29 -29.20
C ILE A 919 14.26 -1.71 -29.07
N TRP A 920 14.57 -2.37 -27.96
CA TRP A 920 15.81 -3.12 -27.72
C TRP A 920 15.44 -4.60 -27.69
N ARG A 921 16.01 -5.37 -28.62
CA ARG A 921 15.73 -6.80 -28.77
C ARG A 921 17.00 -7.57 -29.07
N ASP A 922 16.97 -8.85 -28.75
CA ASP A 922 18.04 -9.76 -29.13
C ASP A 922 18.00 -9.98 -30.66
N GLY A 923 19.13 -9.73 -31.35
CA GLY A 923 19.24 -9.80 -32.82
C GLY A 923 19.10 -11.21 -33.40
N SER A 924 18.85 -12.22 -32.57
CA SER A 924 18.45 -13.54 -33.03
C SER A 924 17.03 -13.46 -33.60
N ALA A 925 16.92 -13.27 -34.91
CA ALA A 925 15.74 -13.66 -35.67
C ALA A 925 15.59 -15.20 -35.62
N ALA A 926 15.33 -15.76 -34.44
CA ALA A 926 14.83 -17.10 -34.34
C ALA A 926 13.38 -17.02 -34.81
N SER A 927 13.18 -17.39 -36.08
CA SER A 927 11.90 -17.84 -36.60
C SER A 927 11.37 -18.92 -35.66
N LEU A 928 10.62 -18.50 -34.64
CA LEU A 928 9.71 -19.36 -33.92
C LEU A 928 8.49 -19.48 -34.82
N ALA A 929 8.67 -20.24 -35.90
CA ALA A 929 7.57 -20.94 -36.53
C ALA A 929 6.84 -21.66 -35.39
N ALA A 930 5.59 -21.24 -35.19
CA ALA A 930 4.65 -21.72 -34.21
C ALA A 930 4.99 -23.13 -33.69
N ALA A 931 5.53 -23.20 -32.48
CA ALA A 931 5.11 -24.26 -31.58
C ALA A 931 3.66 -23.94 -31.23
N ALA A 932 2.76 -24.20 -32.18
CA ALA A 932 1.37 -24.43 -31.90
C ALA A 932 1.36 -25.59 -30.90
N ALA A 933 1.28 -25.24 -29.62
CA ALA A 933 0.75 -26.16 -28.64
C ALA A 933 -0.66 -26.45 -29.13
N ASP A 934 -0.79 -27.61 -29.78
CA ASP A 934 -2.00 -28.28 -30.17
C ASP A 934 -2.82 -28.51 -28.89
N THR A 935 -3.46 -27.43 -28.45
CA THR A 935 -4.52 -27.44 -27.48
C THR A 935 -5.73 -27.00 -28.27
N ALA A 936 -6.31 -27.98 -28.95
CA ALA A 936 -7.70 -27.89 -29.36
C ALA A 936 -8.49 -27.29 -28.20
N PRO A 937 -9.45 -26.38 -28.45
CA PRO A 937 -10.39 -25.98 -27.41
C PRO A 937 -10.91 -27.27 -26.77
N PRO A 938 -10.95 -27.38 -25.43
CA PRO A 938 -11.64 -28.51 -24.84
C PRO A 938 -13.01 -28.56 -25.50
N GLU A 939 -13.34 -29.69 -26.12
CA GLU A 939 -14.71 -29.94 -26.56
C GLU A 939 -15.61 -29.55 -25.39
N PRO A 940 -16.69 -28.80 -25.61
CA PRO A 940 -17.61 -28.46 -24.53
C PRO A 940 -17.97 -29.77 -23.85
N GLU A 941 -17.53 -29.93 -22.59
CA GLU A 941 -17.87 -31.11 -21.81
C GLU A 941 -19.38 -31.23 -21.89
N THR A 942 -19.84 -32.31 -22.52
CA THR A 942 -21.26 -32.60 -22.63
C THR A 942 -21.76 -32.73 -21.19
N VAL A 943 -22.54 -31.73 -20.77
CA VAL A 943 -23.14 -31.73 -19.44
C VAL A 943 -23.91 -33.04 -19.32
N PRO A 944 -23.53 -33.94 -18.40
CA PRO A 944 -24.07 -35.28 -18.42
C PRO A 944 -25.57 -35.24 -18.09
N ASP A 945 -26.38 -36.00 -18.83
CA ASP A 945 -27.85 -35.92 -18.81
C ASP A 945 -28.49 -36.10 -17.41
N TRP A 946 -27.77 -36.74 -16.48
CA TRP A 946 -28.21 -36.87 -15.10
C TRP A 946 -28.33 -35.53 -14.36
N LEU A 947 -27.64 -34.47 -14.82
CA LEU A 947 -27.73 -33.12 -14.26
C LEU A 947 -29.09 -32.46 -14.53
N PHE A 948 -29.81 -32.92 -15.55
CA PHE A 948 -31.17 -32.49 -15.89
C PHE A 948 -32.24 -33.48 -15.41
N SER A 949 -31.83 -34.56 -14.77
CA SER A 949 -32.71 -35.58 -14.22
C SER A 949 -32.93 -35.31 -12.73
N ALA A 950 -34.20 -35.29 -12.29
CA ALA A 950 -34.50 -35.13 -10.87
C ALA A 950 -33.89 -36.30 -10.07
N ALA A 951 -33.16 -35.99 -9.00
CA ALA A 951 -32.62 -37.00 -8.11
C ALA A 951 -33.76 -37.84 -7.52
N ALA A 952 -33.58 -39.16 -7.49
CA ALA A 952 -34.54 -40.04 -6.84
C ALA A 952 -34.67 -39.66 -5.35
N PRO A 953 -35.89 -39.59 -4.80
CA PRO A 953 -36.06 -39.31 -3.38
C PRO A 953 -35.34 -40.38 -2.56
N GLU A 954 -34.44 -39.95 -1.68
CA GLU A 954 -33.79 -40.84 -0.72
C GLU A 954 -34.88 -41.49 0.14
N ALA A 955 -34.85 -42.82 0.23
CA ALA A 955 -35.66 -43.52 1.19
C ALA A 955 -35.09 -43.22 2.57
N GLU A 956 -35.83 -42.49 3.39
CA GLU A 956 -35.55 -42.31 4.81
C GLU A 956 -35.35 -43.69 5.45
N ALA A 957 -34.17 -43.90 6.04
CA ALA A 957 -33.83 -45.05 6.87
C ALA A 957 -33.64 -44.60 8.31
#